data_AF-A0A852LYX0-F1
#
_entry.id   AF-A0A852LYX0-F1
#
_cell.length_a   1.000
_cell.length_b   1.000
_cell.length_c   1.000
_cell.angle_alpha   90.00
_cell.angle_beta   90.00
_cell.angle_gamma   90.00
#
_symmetry.space_group_name_H-M   'P 1'
#
loop_
_entity.id
_entity.type
_entity.pdbx_description
1 polymer ?
#
loop_
_entity_poly.entity_id
_entity_poly.type
_entity_poly.pdbx_seq_one_letter_code
_entity_poly.pdbx_strand_id
1 'polypeptide(L)'
;INLVMPTINLDGEVTALAAVPEVVKTLESSVRTWQKSISRTLEEQRKRVPQGNGPLAEVDLWREINDTLSALTEQTNLPEVQKVLDILQKAESECIGDLQIVLNDLRKHHVEALDNVKCLSSLERHLTNLTHGAEFSVVLNTIPSLMNALRVVWIVSRCYNKDEWMLPFMERIAWEITTRVCRTVDLHTLFKESRAAAKKKVAEAKSTLDQWRNCYFDVRAQIEASGREQHWEFDRKRLFEKTDHMASVCQDLYDILQVITEELNSVFSPELTIVTADPERIDDLVRRVNGLTRPMEELTFDPFSVRTAHDWKLIMEEFKEQVSVENVKQIFLQNLKDPPLCKNHPPVAGAIYWSRSLFYRIKRTIIRFQEVKDMLSSERGKEVKQIYLQVAKKMKEYEDKKYNQWRVGTEEILPLLLKNTLLTISVTKKSVATKKSVRFVVNFSPLLREIIIETKYMEQLGFPVPEMARCVALQEDKYLRYTDGLKNMLDHYHKLMGTLNEAEIKLLDGHIQELWGVFKSGHRRLNWTSLGVGDFIVQCTRAIRKFETLVRQIHNNSEDINNKILFIESTNLFKFPPWKNGDELPKAKEFFEYVNSERSKAVAHMVRKFTAIPQFLRKVEGRIANTTSGKSPKLTGYYAYWENRIYEVLTQLIVKNLQAFNAAVLGNVPLFQAEAILSASEIILQPQGSEIEKMTVQCIQDCVEVTKHFVRWMHGTCIACPPQRVKEDEVVIFSFYSDVSQNPLVTEQAVLITQNVHKLLSSLNKYLSQWNRYQPLWKLDKGQVVEKLAAEKPTCVTFDNELQFYVKVAQEVTQQPLIKDEQFIRLQLAPLASAVQENARGWVASLGKLLNESAREELFSLQEEIEVGAFSCY
;
A
#
# COMPACT_ATOMS: atom_id res chain seq x y z
N ILE A 1 -1.93 69.69 39.46
CA ILE A 1 -2.91 70.53 40.21
C ILE A 1 -2.25 71.86 40.41
N ASN A 2 -2.88 72.97 40.04
CA ASN A 2 -2.26 74.30 40.13
C ASN A 2 -3.02 75.17 41.13
N LEU A 3 -2.32 75.74 42.10
CA LEU A 3 -2.89 76.75 43.01
C LEU A 3 -3.20 78.03 42.21
N VAL A 4 -4.47 78.44 42.19
CA VAL A 4 -4.91 79.62 41.43
C VAL A 4 -4.50 80.88 42.17
N MET A 5 -3.62 81.68 41.59
CA MET A 5 -3.16 82.93 42.18
C MET A 5 -4.23 84.03 42.12
N PRO A 6 -4.31 84.92 43.12
CA PRO A 6 -5.18 86.09 43.08
C PRO A 6 -4.75 87.04 41.95
N THR A 7 -5.69 87.73 41.31
CA THR A 7 -5.43 88.73 40.25
C THR A 7 -4.95 90.09 40.79
N ILE A 8 -4.54 90.17 42.06
CA ILE A 8 -4.10 91.40 42.71
C ILE A 8 -2.60 91.61 42.50
N ASN A 9 -2.19 92.86 42.27
CA ASN A 9 -0.77 93.21 42.24
C ASN A 9 -0.16 93.09 43.64
N LEU A 10 0.81 92.19 43.79
CA LEU A 10 1.52 91.90 45.03
C LEU A 10 2.84 92.67 45.18
N ASP A 11 3.20 93.63 44.32
CA ASP A 11 4.50 94.31 44.32
C ASP A 11 4.73 95.24 45.53
N GLY A 12 3.67 95.60 46.27
CA GLY A 12 3.76 96.44 47.47
C GLY A 12 4.45 95.79 48.68
N GLU A 13 4.80 96.60 49.68
CA GLU A 13 5.30 96.11 50.98
C GLU A 13 4.21 95.35 51.74
N VAL A 14 4.59 94.27 52.43
CA VAL A 14 3.69 93.37 53.16
C VAL A 14 2.82 94.12 54.18
N THR A 15 3.41 95.08 54.91
CA THR A 15 2.73 95.92 55.90
C THR A 15 1.69 96.84 55.29
N ALA A 16 1.96 97.40 54.11
CA ALA A 16 1.04 98.28 53.40
C ALA A 16 -0.15 97.50 52.83
N LEU A 17 0.10 96.32 52.25
CA LEU A 17 -0.94 95.45 51.69
C LEU A 17 -1.82 94.82 52.78
N ALA A 18 -1.27 94.50 53.95
CA ALA A 18 -2.00 93.96 55.09
C ALA A 18 -2.99 94.98 55.72
N ALA A 19 -2.75 96.27 55.55
CA ALA A 19 -3.62 97.33 56.07
C ALA A 19 -4.85 97.64 55.18
N VAL A 20 -4.93 97.06 53.96
CA VAL A 20 -6.02 97.30 53.00
C VAL A 20 -7.07 96.19 53.08
N PRO A 21 -8.29 96.45 53.61
CA PRO A 21 -9.29 95.40 53.85
C PRO A 21 -9.75 94.64 52.59
N GLU A 22 -9.88 95.31 51.44
CA GLU A 22 -10.30 94.67 50.19
C GLU A 22 -9.22 93.72 49.62
N VAL A 23 -7.94 94.06 49.81
CA VAL A 23 -6.81 93.20 49.44
C VAL A 23 -6.81 91.97 50.34
N VAL A 24 -6.88 92.15 51.66
CA VAL A 24 -6.94 91.05 52.65
C VAL A 24 -8.12 90.12 52.35
N LYS A 25 -9.34 90.63 52.15
CA LYS A 25 -10.54 89.83 51.86
C LYS A 25 -10.42 89.00 50.57
N THR A 26 -9.77 89.54 49.54
CA THR A 26 -9.55 88.80 48.29
C THR A 26 -8.49 87.72 48.45
N LEU A 27 -7.40 88.02 49.19
CA LEU A 27 -6.38 87.04 49.55
C LEU A 27 -6.96 85.92 50.43
N GLU A 28 -7.86 86.22 51.37
CA GLU A 28 -8.60 85.24 52.17
C GLU A 28 -9.43 84.29 51.30
N SER A 29 -10.10 84.81 50.27
CA SER A 29 -10.86 83.99 49.31
C SER A 29 -9.96 83.03 48.52
N SER A 30 -8.80 83.52 48.06
CA SER A 30 -7.80 82.68 47.39
C SER A 30 -7.23 81.61 48.33
N VAL A 31 -6.89 81.96 49.58
CA VAL A 31 -6.41 81.01 50.59
C VAL A 31 -7.43 79.94 50.93
N ARG A 32 -8.72 80.27 51.08
CA ARG A 32 -9.79 79.26 51.28
C ARG A 32 -9.91 78.31 50.09
N THR A 33 -9.67 78.81 48.87
CA THR A 33 -9.67 78.00 47.65
C THR A 33 -8.47 77.06 47.61
N TRP A 34 -7.28 77.55 48.00
CA TRP A 34 -6.08 76.72 48.15
C TRP A 34 -6.28 75.64 49.20
N GLN A 35 -6.78 76.00 50.39
CA GLN A 35 -7.09 75.07 51.47
C GLN A 35 -8.00 73.94 50.97
N LYS A 36 -9.13 74.28 50.31
CA LYS A 36 -10.05 73.27 49.76
C LYS A 36 -9.39 72.40 48.69
N SER A 37 -8.57 72.99 47.82
CA SER A 37 -7.87 72.23 46.78
C SER A 37 -6.84 71.26 47.37
N ILE A 38 -6.02 71.71 48.33
CA ILE A 38 -4.99 70.88 48.97
C ILE A 38 -5.66 69.75 49.78
N SER A 39 -6.69 70.05 50.58
CA SER A 39 -7.42 69.02 51.34
C SER A 39 -8.07 67.98 50.44
N ARG A 40 -8.71 68.40 49.34
CA ARG A 40 -9.29 67.48 48.35
C ARG A 40 -8.22 66.59 47.74
N THR A 41 -7.10 67.17 47.31
CA THR A 41 -6.00 66.39 46.73
C THR A 41 -5.43 65.38 47.74
N LEU A 42 -5.23 65.76 48.99
CA LEU A 42 -4.76 64.84 50.03
C LEU A 42 -5.75 63.68 50.26
N GLU A 43 -7.06 63.98 50.29
CA GLU A 43 -8.10 62.94 50.42
C GLU A 43 -8.14 62.02 49.20
N GLU A 44 -8.00 62.56 47.98
CA GLU A 44 -7.92 61.79 46.74
C GLU A 44 -6.69 60.87 46.72
N GLN A 45 -5.52 61.38 47.10
CA GLN A 45 -4.29 60.58 47.13
C GLN A 45 -4.35 59.45 48.17
N ARG A 46 -4.95 59.69 49.35
CA ARG A 46 -5.09 58.67 50.41
C ARG A 46 -6.01 57.50 50.02
N LYS A 47 -6.97 57.71 49.11
CA LYS A 47 -7.91 56.68 48.67
C LYS A 47 -7.40 55.85 47.48
N ARG A 48 -6.25 56.19 46.92
CA ARG A 48 -5.70 55.48 45.76
C ARG A 48 -5.27 54.07 46.15
N VAL A 49 -5.52 53.13 45.25
CA VAL A 49 -5.09 51.74 45.37
C VAL A 49 -4.17 51.38 44.20
N PRO A 50 -3.25 50.41 44.36
CA PRO A 50 -2.34 50.01 43.29
C PRO A 50 -3.09 49.46 42.08
N GLN A 51 -2.67 49.83 40.87
CA GLN A 51 -3.26 49.34 39.62
C GLN A 51 -2.63 48.01 39.21
N GLY A 52 -3.27 46.91 39.60
CA GLY A 52 -2.79 45.53 39.34
C GLY A 52 -2.55 44.76 40.63
N ASN A 53 -2.32 43.45 40.52
CA ASN A 53 -2.16 42.55 41.68
C ASN A 53 -0.69 42.30 42.05
N GLY A 54 0.25 42.65 41.17
CA GLY A 54 1.67 42.46 41.41
C GLY A 54 2.28 43.52 42.34
N PRO A 55 3.53 43.32 42.78
CA PRO A 55 4.21 44.21 43.71
C PRO A 55 4.73 45.49 43.04
N LEU A 56 5.05 45.46 41.74
CA LEU A 56 5.48 46.66 40.99
C LEU A 56 4.38 47.73 40.94
N ALA A 57 3.10 47.33 40.92
CA ALA A 57 1.97 48.26 40.96
C ALA A 57 1.96 49.13 42.22
N GLU A 58 2.48 48.61 43.35
CA GLU A 58 2.58 49.39 44.59
C GLU A 58 3.76 50.37 44.54
N VAL A 59 4.86 50.01 43.89
CA VAL A 59 6.00 50.92 43.63
C VAL A 59 5.54 52.11 42.78
N ASP A 60 4.81 51.83 41.69
CA ASP A 60 4.29 52.86 40.79
C ASP A 60 3.27 53.77 41.50
N LEU A 61 2.39 53.20 42.33
CA LEU A 61 1.45 53.99 43.13
C LEU A 61 2.16 55.01 44.01
N TRP A 62 3.15 54.57 44.80
CA TRP A 62 3.87 55.46 45.71
C TRP A 62 4.68 56.52 44.95
N ARG A 63 5.24 56.17 43.78
CA ARG A 63 5.92 57.11 42.89
C ARG A 63 4.98 58.21 42.43
N GLU A 64 3.79 57.86 41.94
CA GLU A 64 2.79 58.84 41.48
C GLU A 64 2.22 59.71 42.61
N ILE A 65 2.02 59.14 43.80
CA ILE A 65 1.61 59.91 44.99
C ILE A 65 2.70 60.93 45.35
N ASN A 66 3.96 60.49 45.39
CA ASN A 66 5.09 61.38 45.67
C ASN A 66 5.20 62.50 44.63
N ASP A 67 5.11 62.19 43.33
CA ASP A 67 5.18 63.20 42.27
C ASP A 67 4.07 64.26 42.42
N THR A 68 2.85 63.82 42.76
CA THR A 68 1.71 64.71 42.98
C THR A 68 1.90 65.60 44.22
N LEU A 69 2.33 65.02 45.34
CA LEU A 69 2.52 65.76 46.60
C LEU A 69 3.76 66.65 46.57
N SER A 70 4.84 66.24 45.88
CA SER A 70 6.03 67.05 45.66
C SER A 70 5.70 68.28 44.83
N ALA A 71 5.00 68.12 43.71
CA ALA A 71 4.57 69.24 42.86
C ALA A 71 3.67 70.23 43.61
N LEU A 72 2.78 69.74 44.48
CA LEU A 72 1.92 70.59 45.32
C LEU A 72 2.72 71.30 46.41
N THR A 73 3.69 70.62 47.02
CA THR A 73 4.59 71.21 48.03
C THR A 73 5.46 72.30 47.42
N GLU A 74 6.03 72.07 46.23
CA GLU A 74 6.80 73.08 45.49
C GLU A 74 5.98 74.33 45.20
N GLN A 75 4.71 74.17 44.78
CA GLN A 75 3.81 75.31 44.56
C GLN A 75 3.55 76.12 45.82
N THR A 76 3.41 75.47 46.98
CA THR A 76 3.24 76.20 48.25
C THR A 76 4.47 77.00 48.65
N ASN A 77 5.66 76.63 48.15
CA ASN A 77 6.92 77.32 48.41
C ASN A 77 7.25 78.43 47.40
N LEU A 78 6.39 78.68 46.41
CA LEU A 78 6.59 79.77 45.46
C LEU A 78 6.68 81.13 46.19
N PRO A 79 7.59 82.04 45.81
CA PRO A 79 7.79 83.31 46.50
C PRO A 79 6.51 84.13 46.64
N GLU A 80 5.65 84.11 45.62
CA GLU A 80 4.39 84.83 45.59
C GLU A 80 3.37 84.24 46.57
N VAL A 81 3.34 82.90 46.70
CA VAL A 81 2.46 82.21 47.66
C VAL A 81 2.93 82.51 49.09
N GLN A 82 4.24 82.44 49.35
CA GLN A 82 4.81 82.81 50.66
C GLN A 82 4.51 84.28 51.02
N LYS A 83 4.64 85.20 50.05
CA LYS A 83 4.29 86.62 50.26
C LYS A 83 2.81 86.81 50.64
N VAL A 84 1.89 86.04 50.04
CA VAL A 84 0.45 86.06 50.42
C VAL A 84 0.25 85.60 51.86
N LEU A 85 0.98 84.56 52.30
CA LEU A 85 0.93 84.09 53.69
C LEU A 85 1.44 85.16 54.66
N ASP A 86 2.57 85.80 54.35
CA ASP A 86 3.14 86.86 55.19
C ASP A 86 2.20 88.07 55.35
N ILE A 87 1.52 88.47 54.26
CA ILE A 87 0.52 89.57 54.28
C ILE A 87 -0.64 89.23 55.20
N LEU A 88 -1.24 88.06 55.02
CA LEU A 88 -2.38 87.61 55.81
C LEU A 88 -1.98 87.38 57.28
N GLN A 89 -0.72 87.00 57.54
CA GLN A 89 -0.21 86.76 58.90
C GLN A 89 -0.04 88.09 59.62
N LYS A 90 0.43 89.11 58.90
CA LYS A 90 0.53 90.47 59.42
C LYS A 90 -0.84 91.12 59.64
N ALA A 91 -1.85 90.74 58.84
CA ALA A 91 -3.24 91.17 58.99
C ALA A 91 -4.02 90.40 60.08
N GLU A 92 -3.38 89.45 60.77
CA GLU A 92 -3.99 88.61 61.81
C GLU A 92 -5.27 87.87 61.35
N SER A 93 -5.31 87.43 60.08
CA SER A 93 -6.47 86.72 59.53
C SER A 93 -6.62 85.30 60.08
N GLU A 94 -7.84 84.94 60.50
CA GLU A 94 -8.17 83.60 61.02
C GLU A 94 -7.92 82.47 60.00
N CYS A 95 -8.01 82.77 58.69
CA CYS A 95 -7.87 81.74 57.65
C CYS A 95 -6.47 81.14 57.55
N ILE A 96 -5.45 81.80 58.11
CA ILE A 96 -4.08 81.27 58.14
C ILE A 96 -3.97 80.06 59.06
N GLY A 97 -4.67 80.07 60.20
CA GLY A 97 -4.63 78.94 61.13
C GLY A 97 -5.08 77.65 60.45
N ASP A 98 -6.22 77.72 59.76
CA ASP A 98 -6.80 76.60 59.02
C ASP A 98 -5.92 76.14 57.84
N LEU A 99 -5.33 77.07 57.09
CA LEU A 99 -4.41 76.73 56.00
C LEU A 99 -3.13 76.08 56.52
N GLN A 100 -2.56 76.57 57.62
CA GLN A 100 -1.33 76.03 58.19
C GLN A 100 -1.48 74.57 58.64
N ILE A 101 -2.67 74.19 59.14
CA ILE A 101 -3.00 72.79 59.45
C ILE A 101 -2.91 71.95 58.17
N VAL A 102 -3.55 72.38 57.08
CA VAL A 102 -3.56 71.65 55.81
C VAL A 102 -2.16 71.60 55.16
N LEU A 103 -1.34 72.64 55.29
CA LEU A 103 0.04 72.66 54.83
C LEU A 103 0.95 71.74 55.66
N ASN A 104 0.74 71.67 56.98
CA ASN A 104 1.43 70.71 57.84
C ASN A 104 1.07 69.27 57.46
N ASP A 105 -0.20 69.00 57.19
CA ASP A 105 -0.65 67.71 56.69
C ASP A 105 0.00 67.40 55.33
N LEU A 106 -0.01 68.34 54.37
CA LEU A 106 0.66 68.16 53.09
C LEU A 106 2.13 67.78 53.24
N ARG A 107 2.88 68.52 54.07
CA ARG A 107 4.30 68.23 54.35
C ARG A 107 4.50 66.86 54.98
N LYS A 108 3.65 66.48 55.94
CA LYS A 108 3.70 65.16 56.58
C LYS A 108 3.52 64.03 55.57
N HIS A 109 2.50 64.11 54.71
CA HIS A 109 2.23 63.07 53.70
C HIS A 109 3.29 63.05 52.59
N HIS A 110 3.83 64.20 52.21
CA HIS A 110 4.92 64.26 51.24
C HIS A 110 6.18 63.56 51.79
N VAL A 111 6.56 63.82 53.06
CA VAL A 111 7.70 63.14 53.69
C VAL A 111 7.47 61.63 53.77
N GLU A 112 6.26 61.19 54.11
CA GLU A 112 5.88 59.78 54.13
C GLU A 112 5.96 59.13 52.73
N ALA A 113 5.39 59.78 51.71
CA ALA A 113 5.47 59.30 50.33
C ALA A 113 6.91 59.21 49.83
N LEU A 114 7.75 60.19 50.16
CA LEU A 114 9.16 60.22 49.79
C LEU A 114 9.97 59.11 50.47
N ASP A 115 9.72 58.81 51.76
CA ASP A 115 10.35 57.69 52.46
C ASP A 115 9.95 56.35 51.85
N ASN A 116 8.66 56.17 51.56
CA ASN A 116 8.11 54.96 50.97
C ASN A 116 8.66 54.72 49.56
N VAL A 117 8.74 55.75 48.71
CA VAL A 117 9.37 55.64 47.38
C VAL A 117 10.83 55.22 47.49
N LYS A 118 11.62 55.83 48.37
CA LYS A 118 13.03 55.44 48.58
C LYS A 118 13.17 53.99 49.00
N CYS A 119 12.32 53.54 49.93
CA CYS A 119 12.32 52.16 50.42
C CYS A 119 11.95 51.18 49.29
N LEU A 120 10.85 51.43 48.58
CA LEU A 120 10.34 50.56 47.53
C LEU A 120 11.23 50.53 46.28
N SER A 121 11.83 51.65 45.89
CA SER A 121 12.80 51.70 44.79
C SER A 121 14.05 50.85 45.06
N SER A 122 14.42 50.63 46.34
CA SER A 122 15.52 49.70 46.67
C SER A 122 15.19 48.24 46.35
N LEU A 123 13.90 47.89 46.27
CA LEU A 123 13.40 46.55 45.98
C LEU A 123 13.11 46.32 44.49
N GLU A 124 12.93 47.40 43.72
CA GLU A 124 12.42 47.40 42.34
C GLU A 124 13.18 46.44 41.40
N ARG A 125 14.51 46.35 41.53
CA ARG A 125 15.32 45.39 40.76
C ARG A 125 14.94 43.94 41.06
N HIS A 126 14.76 43.60 42.33
CA HIS A 126 14.36 42.25 42.74
C HIS A 126 12.94 41.94 42.27
N LEU A 127 12.01 42.90 42.39
CA LEU A 127 10.63 42.75 41.92
C LEU A 127 10.58 42.58 40.38
N THR A 128 11.41 43.32 39.65
CA THR A 128 11.53 43.17 38.19
C THR A 128 12.04 41.78 37.80
N ASN A 129 13.00 41.22 38.54
CA ASN A 129 13.46 39.85 38.33
C ASN A 129 12.35 38.81 38.60
N LEU A 130 11.52 39.03 39.63
CA LEU A 130 10.37 38.17 39.92
C LEU A 130 9.33 38.19 38.80
N THR A 131 8.99 39.37 38.25
CA THR A 131 7.97 39.52 37.21
C THR A 131 8.48 39.15 35.81
N HIS A 132 9.68 39.60 35.43
CA HIS A 132 10.19 39.54 34.05
C HIS A 132 11.39 38.60 33.85
N GLY A 133 11.91 37.94 34.90
CA GLY A 133 13.01 36.98 34.74
C GLY A 133 12.65 35.88 33.71
N ALA A 134 13.61 35.36 32.95
CA ALA A 134 13.33 34.36 31.92
C ALA A 134 13.09 32.94 32.48
N GLU A 135 13.81 32.55 33.54
CA GLU A 135 13.79 31.19 34.10
C GLU A 135 13.49 31.18 35.59
N PHE A 136 13.00 30.05 36.14
CA PHE A 136 12.82 29.88 37.59
C PHE A 136 14.12 29.99 38.36
N SER A 137 15.26 29.63 37.76
CA SER A 137 16.60 29.80 38.35
C SER A 137 16.86 31.25 38.80
N VAL A 138 16.42 32.23 38.00
CA VAL A 138 16.54 33.66 38.31
C VAL A 138 15.69 34.03 39.53
N VAL A 139 14.45 33.52 39.58
CA VAL A 139 13.51 33.78 40.68
C VAL A 139 14.01 33.15 41.98
N LEU A 140 14.40 31.87 41.92
CA LEU A 140 14.91 31.10 43.04
C LEU A 140 16.10 31.81 43.71
N ASN A 141 17.04 32.34 42.91
CA ASN A 141 18.20 33.09 43.39
C ASN A 141 17.85 34.50 43.90
N THR A 142 16.74 35.08 43.43
CA THR A 142 16.29 36.42 43.81
C THR A 142 15.54 36.42 45.15
N ILE A 143 14.79 35.37 45.47
CA ILE A 143 13.96 35.31 46.70
C ILE A 143 14.77 35.55 47.99
N PRO A 144 15.94 34.91 48.22
CA PRO A 144 16.72 35.13 49.44
C PRO A 144 17.23 36.58 49.58
N SER A 145 17.67 37.18 48.47
CA SER A 145 18.16 38.57 48.46
C SER A 145 17.01 39.57 48.64
N LEU A 146 15.86 39.32 48.01
CA LEU A 146 14.63 40.10 48.20
C LEU A 146 14.14 40.05 49.64
N MET A 147 14.06 38.87 50.27
CA MET A 147 13.59 38.73 51.64
C MET A 147 14.52 39.45 52.64
N ASN A 148 15.82 39.43 52.38
CA ASN A 148 16.77 40.24 53.15
C ASN A 148 16.62 41.74 52.89
N ALA A 149 16.31 42.16 51.67
CA ALA A 149 16.04 43.57 51.37
C ALA A 149 14.74 44.04 52.06
N LEU A 150 13.69 43.22 52.07
CA LEU A 150 12.46 43.46 52.84
C LEU A 150 12.75 43.59 54.35
N ARG A 151 13.62 42.74 54.90
CA ARG A 151 14.10 42.85 56.27
C ARG A 151 14.78 44.20 56.54
N VAL A 152 15.62 44.69 55.62
CA VAL A 152 16.27 46.00 55.76
C VAL A 152 15.24 47.12 55.71
N VAL A 153 14.27 47.06 54.77
CA VAL A 153 13.18 48.06 54.69
C VAL A 153 12.37 48.09 55.98
N TRP A 154 12.02 46.94 56.55
CA TRP A 154 11.33 46.84 57.84
C TRP A 154 12.09 47.50 58.98
N ILE A 155 13.41 47.31 59.02
CA ILE A 155 14.29 47.81 60.07
C ILE A 155 14.56 49.32 59.95
N VAL A 156 14.68 49.82 58.71
CA VAL A 156 15.19 51.18 58.43
C VAL A 156 14.07 52.17 58.13
N SER A 157 13.00 51.73 57.46
CA SER A 157 11.89 52.62 57.09
C SER A 157 11.17 53.13 58.33
N ARG A 158 10.79 54.41 58.30
CA ARG A 158 10.02 55.04 59.38
C ARG A 158 8.51 54.98 59.13
N CYS A 159 8.13 54.82 57.87
CA CYS A 159 6.74 54.88 57.42
C CYS A 159 6.19 53.52 56.95
N TYR A 160 7.06 52.66 56.38
CA TYR A 160 6.69 51.37 55.77
C TYR A 160 6.93 50.17 56.70
N ASN A 161 7.33 50.40 57.95
CA ASN A 161 7.59 49.36 58.96
C ASN A 161 6.34 48.95 59.77
N LYS A 162 5.16 48.98 59.12
CA LYS A 162 3.87 48.64 59.73
C LYS A 162 3.25 47.46 59.00
N ASP A 163 2.56 46.61 59.75
CA ASP A 163 1.85 45.44 59.22
C ASP A 163 0.85 45.82 58.12
N GLU A 164 0.17 46.97 58.27
CA GLU A 164 -0.81 47.51 57.32
C GLU A 164 -0.25 47.73 55.92
N TRP A 165 1.06 47.92 55.79
CA TRP A 165 1.75 48.13 54.51
C TRP A 165 2.55 46.89 54.09
N MET A 166 3.34 46.33 55.00
CA MET A 166 4.25 45.23 54.67
C MET A 166 3.51 43.93 54.32
N LEU A 167 2.42 43.60 55.02
CA LEU A 167 1.66 42.38 54.76
C LEU A 167 0.98 42.40 53.38
N PRO A 168 0.16 43.42 53.01
CA PRO A 168 -0.40 43.51 51.66
C PRO A 168 0.65 43.50 50.56
N PHE A 169 1.81 44.12 50.79
CA PHE A 169 2.91 44.10 49.81
C PHE A 169 3.53 42.71 49.66
N MET A 170 3.75 41.99 50.76
CA MET A 170 4.21 40.60 50.72
C MET A 170 3.18 39.66 50.09
N GLU A 171 1.88 39.90 50.26
CA GLU A 171 0.83 39.17 49.53
C GLU A 171 0.93 39.39 48.02
N ARG A 172 1.22 40.62 47.57
CA ARG A 172 1.45 40.92 46.15
C ARG A 172 2.67 40.19 45.61
N ILE A 173 3.74 40.05 46.41
CA ILE A 173 4.92 39.23 46.06
C ILE A 173 4.54 37.76 45.96
N ALA A 174 3.82 37.21 46.94
CA ALA A 174 3.32 35.83 46.90
C ALA A 174 2.38 35.59 45.70
N TRP A 175 1.55 36.58 45.36
CA TRP A 175 0.69 36.55 44.17
C TRP A 175 1.52 36.46 42.88
N GLU A 176 2.59 37.23 42.76
CA GLU A 176 3.48 37.18 41.60
C GLU A 176 4.17 35.81 41.48
N ILE A 177 4.68 35.27 42.59
CA ILE A 177 5.32 33.95 42.64
C ILE A 177 4.33 32.85 42.23
N THR A 178 3.11 32.85 42.80
CA THR A 178 2.08 31.86 42.45
C THR A 178 1.62 31.99 41.00
N THR A 179 1.41 33.22 40.51
CA THR A 179 1.04 33.48 39.11
C THR A 179 2.09 32.94 38.15
N ARG A 180 3.37 33.09 38.49
CA ARG A 180 4.47 32.58 37.69
C ARG A 180 4.54 31.06 37.67
N VAL A 181 4.28 30.40 38.80
CA VAL A 181 4.16 28.94 38.85
C VAL A 181 3.02 28.43 37.97
N CYS A 182 1.83 29.01 38.08
CA CYS A 182 0.68 28.64 37.24
C CYS A 182 0.97 28.82 35.74
N ARG A 183 1.64 29.91 35.34
CA ARG A 183 1.98 30.17 33.93
C ARG A 183 3.02 29.20 33.38
N THR A 184 3.94 28.74 34.22
CA THR A 184 5.05 27.92 33.75
C THR A 184 4.69 26.43 33.78
N VAL A 185 3.99 25.97 34.82
CA VAL A 185 3.55 24.58 35.00
C VAL A 185 2.10 24.44 34.56
N ASP A 186 1.87 24.31 33.26
CA ASP A 186 0.53 24.05 32.69
C ASP A 186 0.34 22.55 32.45
N LEU A 187 -0.61 21.91 33.13
CA LEU A 187 -0.82 20.46 33.06
C LEU A 187 -1.24 19.98 31.67
N HIS A 188 -1.92 20.80 30.86
CA HIS A 188 -2.33 20.42 29.50
C HIS A 188 -1.16 20.31 28.52
N THR A 189 -0.04 20.95 28.84
CA THR A 189 1.18 20.98 28.01
C THR A 189 2.35 20.27 28.68
N LEU A 190 2.38 20.17 30.02
CA LEU A 190 3.46 19.59 30.82
C LEU A 190 3.82 18.16 30.39
N PHE A 191 2.82 17.30 30.16
CA PHE A 191 3.05 15.91 29.77
C PHE A 191 3.40 15.72 28.28
N LYS A 192 3.27 16.79 27.47
CA LYS A 192 3.66 16.82 26.05
C LYS A 192 5.12 17.24 25.85
N GLU A 193 5.72 17.89 26.85
CA GLU A 193 7.13 18.28 26.83
C GLU A 193 8.05 17.06 27.01
N SER A 194 9.36 17.27 26.79
CA SER A 194 10.33 16.23 27.13
C SER A 194 10.29 15.96 28.65
N ARG A 195 10.25 14.68 29.03
CA ARG A 195 10.06 14.24 30.42
C ARG A 195 11.09 14.83 31.39
N ALA A 196 12.35 14.93 30.94
CA ALA A 196 13.41 15.57 31.71
C ALA A 196 13.17 17.07 31.93
N ALA A 197 12.67 17.78 30.91
CA ALA A 197 12.31 19.19 31.02
C ALA A 197 11.09 19.40 31.93
N ALA A 198 10.02 18.63 31.75
CA ALA A 198 8.82 18.69 32.58
C ALA A 198 9.15 18.45 34.06
N LYS A 199 9.94 17.41 34.36
CA LYS A 199 10.36 17.07 35.72
C LYS A 199 11.23 18.18 36.34
N LYS A 200 12.20 18.71 35.59
CA LYS A 200 13.04 19.83 36.04
C LYS A 200 12.18 21.06 36.36
N LYS A 201 11.25 21.41 35.46
CA LYS A 201 10.36 22.56 35.58
C LYS A 201 9.47 22.49 36.82
N VAL A 202 8.85 21.33 37.09
CA VAL A 202 8.02 21.13 38.28
C VAL A 202 8.85 21.18 39.57
N ALA A 203 10.06 20.60 39.55
CA ALA A 203 10.98 20.65 40.69
C ALA A 203 11.42 22.08 41.02
N GLU A 204 11.76 22.88 40.00
CA GLU A 204 12.13 24.29 40.17
C GLU A 204 10.95 25.15 40.65
N ALA A 205 9.74 24.90 40.14
CA ALA A 205 8.53 25.57 40.60
C ALA A 205 8.25 25.29 42.09
N LYS A 206 8.30 24.02 42.50
CA LYS A 206 8.19 23.62 43.91
C LYS A 206 9.26 24.28 44.76
N SER A 207 10.52 24.20 44.34
CA SER A 207 11.63 24.78 45.06
C SER A 207 11.49 26.30 45.24
N THR A 208 10.91 27.00 44.27
CA THR A 208 10.64 28.44 44.35
C THR A 208 9.59 28.76 45.43
N LEU A 209 8.52 27.97 45.51
CA LEU A 209 7.48 28.12 46.53
C LEU A 209 8.02 27.79 47.94
N ASP A 210 8.80 26.72 48.07
CA ASP A 210 9.45 26.33 49.32
C ASP A 210 10.47 27.40 49.77
N GLN A 211 11.25 27.95 48.83
CA GLN A 211 12.24 29.00 49.12
C GLN A 211 11.59 30.27 49.66
N TRP A 212 10.43 30.67 49.14
CA TRP A 212 9.65 31.81 49.66
C TRP A 212 9.30 31.63 51.13
N ARG A 213 8.75 30.47 51.48
CA ARG A 213 8.37 30.12 52.85
C ARG A 213 9.60 30.02 53.77
N ASN A 214 10.63 29.31 53.33
CA ASN A 214 11.83 29.08 54.14
C ASN A 214 12.56 30.39 54.42
N CYS A 215 12.78 31.24 53.40
CA CYS A 215 13.44 32.53 53.60
C CYS A 215 12.66 33.46 54.55
N TYR A 216 11.33 33.41 54.54
CA TYR A 216 10.52 34.16 55.50
C TYR A 216 10.82 33.73 56.94
N PHE A 217 10.80 32.42 57.23
CA PHE A 217 11.07 31.90 58.57
C PHE A 217 12.53 32.11 58.99
N ASP A 218 13.48 32.03 58.06
CA ASP A 218 14.89 32.33 58.31
C ASP A 218 15.08 33.80 58.73
N VAL A 219 14.46 34.74 57.99
CA VAL A 219 14.51 36.16 58.31
C VAL A 219 13.80 36.47 59.63
N ARG A 220 12.66 35.83 59.88
CA ARG A 220 11.97 35.94 61.17
C ARG A 220 12.87 35.55 62.33
N ALA A 221 13.51 34.38 62.25
CA ALA A 221 14.41 33.90 63.30
C ALA A 221 15.60 34.86 63.52
N GLN A 222 16.12 35.47 62.45
CA GLN A 222 17.17 36.50 62.55
C GLN A 222 16.69 37.77 63.25
N ILE A 223 15.46 38.22 62.99
CA ILE A 223 14.89 39.41 63.65
C ILE A 223 14.62 39.13 65.13
N GLU A 224 14.04 37.97 65.46
CA GLU A 224 13.81 37.54 66.85
C GLU A 224 15.12 37.44 67.63
N ALA A 225 16.18 36.87 67.03
CA ALA A 225 17.51 36.80 67.64
C ALA A 225 18.16 38.18 67.86
N SER A 226 17.74 39.21 67.11
CA SER A 226 18.29 40.57 67.24
C SER A 226 17.71 41.38 68.41
N GLY A 227 16.67 40.87 69.09
CA GLY A 227 16.10 41.48 70.30
C GLY A 227 15.38 42.82 70.09
N ARG A 228 14.92 43.11 68.87
CA ARG A 228 14.18 44.35 68.54
C ARG A 228 12.71 44.23 68.95
N GLU A 229 12.08 45.36 69.32
CA GLU A 229 10.65 45.42 69.69
C GLU A 229 9.69 45.12 68.53
N GLN A 230 10.12 45.33 67.27
CA GLN A 230 9.30 45.09 66.07
C GLN A 230 9.34 43.61 65.68
N HIS A 231 8.19 42.94 65.75
CA HIS A 231 8.05 41.51 65.45
C HIS A 231 7.75 41.29 63.96
N TRP A 232 8.46 40.34 63.34
CA TRP A 232 8.23 39.92 61.95
C TRP A 232 7.32 38.70 61.91
N GLU A 233 6.03 38.90 62.22
CA GLU A 233 5.00 37.87 62.16
C GLU A 233 3.77 38.42 61.46
N PHE A 234 3.44 37.82 60.31
CA PHE A 234 2.23 38.15 59.56
C PHE A 234 1.28 36.94 59.48
N ASP A 235 0.05 37.19 59.02
CA ASP A 235 -0.94 36.14 58.80
C ASP A 235 -0.42 35.08 57.82
N ARG A 236 -0.16 33.89 58.35
CA ARG A 236 0.40 32.76 57.61
C ARG A 236 -0.55 32.23 56.55
N LYS A 237 -1.86 32.30 56.78
CA LYS A 237 -2.85 31.83 55.82
C LYS A 237 -2.82 32.70 54.57
N ARG A 238 -2.79 34.01 54.77
CA ARG A 238 -2.70 35.02 53.72
C ARG A 238 -1.43 34.89 52.86
N LEU A 239 -0.29 34.60 53.49
CA LEU A 239 0.99 34.48 52.79
C LEU A 239 1.26 33.09 52.19
N PHE A 240 0.82 32.01 52.84
CA PHE A 240 1.30 30.65 52.53
C PHE A 240 0.24 29.64 52.11
N GLU A 241 -1.06 29.82 52.41
CA GLU A 241 -2.07 28.78 52.10
C GLU A 241 -2.07 28.39 50.62
N LYS A 242 -2.04 29.40 49.75
CA LYS A 242 -1.97 29.18 48.30
C LYS A 242 -0.61 28.62 47.86
N THR A 243 0.50 29.16 48.36
CA THR A 243 1.83 28.68 47.94
C THR A 243 2.10 27.26 48.40
N ASP A 244 1.65 26.88 49.60
CA ASP A 244 1.84 25.55 50.18
C ASP A 244 0.97 24.52 49.46
N HIS A 245 -0.28 24.86 49.13
CA HIS A 245 -1.13 24.02 48.27
C HIS A 245 -0.47 23.79 46.91
N MET A 246 -0.02 24.86 46.26
CA MET A 246 0.66 24.74 44.96
C MET A 246 1.95 23.91 45.03
N ALA A 247 2.71 24.02 46.13
CA ALA A 247 3.91 23.22 46.34
C ALA A 247 3.56 21.72 46.51
N SER A 248 2.46 21.40 47.19
CA SER A 248 1.94 20.02 47.27
C SER A 248 1.54 19.48 45.90
N VAL A 249 0.83 20.27 45.09
CA VAL A 249 0.45 19.89 43.72
C VAL A 249 1.68 19.67 42.85
N CYS A 250 2.68 20.55 42.94
CA CYS A 250 3.96 20.35 42.23
C CYS A 250 4.68 19.08 42.71
N GLN A 251 4.63 18.74 43.99
CA GLN A 251 5.19 17.49 44.50
C GLN A 251 4.47 16.27 43.91
N ASP A 252 3.14 16.27 43.89
CA ASP A 252 2.33 15.20 43.29
C ASP A 252 2.66 15.03 41.79
N LEU A 253 2.75 16.13 41.04
CA LEU A 253 3.13 16.13 39.62
C LEU A 253 4.55 15.61 39.39
N TYR A 254 5.49 15.97 40.27
CA TYR A 254 6.86 15.45 40.22
C TYR A 254 6.88 13.93 40.43
N ASP A 255 6.10 13.43 41.39
CA ASP A 255 6.00 12.01 41.69
C ASP A 255 5.37 11.23 40.52
N ILE A 256 4.34 11.78 39.88
CA ILE A 256 3.74 11.21 38.66
C ILE A 256 4.77 11.16 37.53
N LEU A 257 5.44 12.27 37.22
CA LEU A 257 6.47 12.33 36.17
C LEU A 257 7.63 11.38 36.45
N GLN A 258 7.97 11.19 37.72
CA GLN A 258 8.98 10.23 38.15
C GLN A 258 8.51 8.79 37.89
N VAL A 259 7.28 8.43 38.26
CA VAL A 259 6.72 7.09 37.99
C VAL A 259 6.70 6.80 36.48
N ILE A 260 6.21 7.74 35.66
CA ILE A 260 6.12 7.55 34.20
C ILE A 260 7.49 7.45 33.53
N THR A 261 8.43 8.31 33.90
CA THR A 261 9.80 8.30 33.35
C THR A 261 10.48 6.96 33.62
N GLU A 262 10.24 6.40 34.80
CA GLU A 262 10.81 5.16 35.24
C GLU A 262 10.14 3.91 34.69
N GLU A 263 8.82 3.92 34.53
CA GLU A 263 8.08 2.84 33.87
C GLU A 263 8.49 2.74 32.39
N LEU A 264 8.67 3.85 31.68
CA LEU A 264 9.15 3.83 30.29
C LEU A 264 10.62 3.41 30.17
N ASN A 265 11.51 3.91 31.03
CA ASN A 265 12.92 3.50 30.99
C ASN A 265 13.13 2.02 31.35
N SER A 266 12.23 1.45 32.16
CA SER A 266 12.22 0.00 32.44
C SER A 266 11.64 -0.82 31.29
N VAL A 267 10.72 -0.25 30.51
CA VAL A 267 10.09 -0.91 29.34
C VAL A 267 10.94 -0.76 28.07
N PHE A 268 11.78 0.28 28.01
CA PHE A 268 12.62 0.64 26.86
C PHE A 268 14.10 0.83 27.24
N SER A 269 14.71 -0.13 27.93
CA SER A 269 16.18 -0.17 28.01
C SER A 269 16.77 -0.07 26.59
N PRO A 270 17.91 0.60 26.36
CA PRO A 270 18.50 0.75 25.01
C PRO A 270 18.75 -0.60 24.30
N GLU A 271 18.88 -1.66 25.07
CA GLU A 271 19.01 -3.06 24.64
C GLU A 271 17.75 -3.59 23.93
N LEU A 272 16.55 -3.08 24.26
CA LEU A 272 15.25 -3.46 23.69
C LEU A 272 14.99 -2.76 22.34
N THR A 273 15.42 -1.51 22.17
CA THR A 273 15.20 -0.74 20.93
C THR A 273 16.02 -1.26 19.76
N ILE A 274 17.17 -1.89 20.02
CA ILE A 274 18.05 -2.47 19.00
C ILE A 274 17.51 -3.83 18.50
N VAL A 275 16.66 -4.51 19.29
CA VAL A 275 16.25 -5.90 19.06
C VAL A 275 14.77 -6.03 18.65
N THR A 276 13.97 -4.97 18.71
CA THR A 276 12.53 -5.00 18.40
C THR A 276 12.17 -4.34 17.06
N ALA A 277 11.59 -5.13 16.15
CA ALA A 277 11.18 -4.70 14.80
C ALA A 277 9.64 -4.74 14.59
N ASP A 278 8.84 -4.54 15.65
CA ASP A 278 7.37 -4.55 15.56
C ASP A 278 6.78 -3.24 16.16
N PRO A 279 6.53 -2.21 15.33
CA PRO A 279 6.11 -0.88 15.76
C PRO A 279 4.73 -0.84 16.44
N GLU A 280 3.79 -1.69 16.03
CA GLU A 280 2.39 -1.62 16.51
C GLU A 280 2.24 -1.95 18.00
N ARG A 281 3.06 -2.88 18.51
CA ARG A 281 3.01 -3.25 19.95
C ARG A 281 3.79 -2.28 20.83
N ILE A 282 4.80 -1.62 20.28
CA ILE A 282 5.47 -0.48 20.92
C ILE A 282 4.45 0.66 21.04
N ASP A 283 3.71 0.94 19.98
CA ASP A 283 2.65 1.93 19.97
C ASP A 283 1.53 1.60 20.96
N ASP A 284 1.12 0.33 21.12
CA ASP A 284 0.11 -0.05 22.11
C ASP A 284 0.61 0.08 23.57
N LEU A 285 1.89 -0.21 23.84
CA LEU A 285 2.49 -0.03 25.16
C LEU A 285 2.71 1.45 25.48
N VAL A 286 3.20 2.23 24.51
CA VAL A 286 3.30 3.68 24.59
C VAL A 286 1.92 4.30 24.78
N ARG A 287 0.87 3.80 24.10
CA ARG A 287 -0.52 4.23 24.26
C ARG A 287 -1.06 3.92 25.66
N ARG A 288 -0.71 2.76 26.24
CA ARG A 288 -1.10 2.42 27.62
C ARG A 288 -0.42 3.32 28.66
N VAL A 289 0.87 3.58 28.50
CA VAL A 289 1.60 4.49 29.41
C VAL A 289 1.14 5.93 29.27
N ASN A 290 0.92 6.40 28.03
CA ASN A 290 0.29 7.70 27.77
C ASN A 290 -1.19 7.73 28.24
N GLY A 291 -1.83 6.57 28.39
CA GLY A 291 -3.17 6.45 28.97
C GLY A 291 -3.21 6.81 30.46
N LEU A 292 -2.12 6.60 31.19
CA LEU A 292 -2.02 6.92 32.63
C LEU A 292 -1.98 8.43 32.91
N THR A 293 -1.57 9.25 31.93
CA THR A 293 -1.54 10.72 32.06
C THR A 293 -2.83 11.39 31.60
N ARG A 294 -3.71 10.68 30.87
CA ARG A 294 -4.96 11.25 30.33
C ARG A 294 -5.84 11.94 31.37
N PRO A 295 -6.08 11.36 32.58
CA PRO A 295 -6.89 12.04 33.59
C PRO A 295 -6.33 13.40 34.01
N MET A 296 -5.01 13.60 33.89
CA MET A 296 -4.33 14.85 34.22
C MET A 296 -4.31 15.84 33.04
N GLU A 297 -4.34 15.33 31.79
CA GLU A 297 -4.36 16.15 30.58
C GLU A 297 -5.75 16.68 30.23
N GLU A 298 -6.82 16.01 30.69
CA GLU A 298 -8.23 16.32 30.40
C GLU A 298 -8.94 17.01 31.59
N LEU A 299 -8.20 17.55 32.55
CA LEU A 299 -8.76 18.25 33.71
C LEU A 299 -9.66 19.41 33.28
N THR A 300 -10.82 19.51 33.92
CA THR A 300 -11.80 20.59 33.70
C THR A 300 -11.67 21.73 34.70
N PHE A 301 -10.74 21.61 35.65
CA PHE A 301 -10.52 22.55 36.74
C PHE A 301 -9.03 22.84 36.94
N ASP A 302 -8.71 23.99 37.55
CA ASP A 302 -7.34 24.37 37.89
C ASP A 302 -6.89 23.63 39.17
N PRO A 303 -5.87 22.76 39.12
CA PRO A 303 -5.38 22.03 40.29
C PRO A 303 -4.66 22.94 41.30
N PHE A 304 -4.13 24.08 40.86
CA PHE A 304 -3.46 25.05 41.75
C PHE A 304 -4.42 25.91 42.55
N SER A 305 -5.72 25.85 42.25
CA SER A 305 -6.76 26.50 43.04
C SER A 305 -7.02 25.74 44.33
N VAL A 306 -6.97 26.45 45.46
CA VAL A 306 -7.28 25.86 46.78
C VAL A 306 -8.74 25.35 46.85
N ARG A 307 -9.65 25.90 46.02
CA ARG A 307 -11.07 25.51 45.99
C ARG A 307 -11.31 24.08 45.48
N THR A 308 -10.40 23.59 44.64
CA THR A 308 -10.49 22.28 43.95
C THR A 308 -9.50 21.27 44.53
N ALA A 309 -8.94 21.55 45.71
CA ALA A 309 -7.98 20.68 46.38
C ALA A 309 -8.54 19.28 46.69
N HIS A 310 -9.85 19.18 46.96
CA HIS A 310 -10.52 17.90 47.19
C HIS A 310 -10.56 17.05 45.90
N ASP A 311 -10.94 17.66 44.78
CA ASP A 311 -11.03 16.98 43.48
C ASP A 311 -9.64 16.51 43.02
N TRP A 312 -8.62 17.35 43.18
CA TRP A 312 -7.22 16.96 42.91
C TRP A 312 -6.79 15.75 43.75
N LYS A 313 -7.16 15.73 45.04
CA LYS A 313 -6.82 14.63 45.94
C LYS A 313 -7.46 13.31 45.49
N LEU A 314 -8.70 13.32 45.02
CA LEU A 314 -9.38 12.12 44.50
C LEU A 314 -8.68 11.54 43.28
N ILE A 315 -8.28 12.39 42.32
CA ILE A 315 -7.55 11.95 41.12
C ILE A 315 -6.18 11.35 41.52
N MET A 316 -5.52 11.94 42.51
CA MET A 316 -4.27 11.41 43.04
C MET A 316 -4.44 10.07 43.77
N GLU A 317 -5.57 9.84 44.44
CA GLU A 317 -5.90 8.56 45.07
C GLU A 317 -6.15 7.47 44.01
N GLU A 318 -6.89 7.79 42.94
CA GLU A 318 -7.11 6.88 41.81
C GLU A 318 -5.79 6.50 41.12
N PHE A 319 -4.92 7.47 40.85
CA PHE A 319 -3.59 7.21 40.29
C PHE A 319 -2.76 6.28 41.20
N LYS A 320 -2.77 6.51 42.51
CA LYS A 320 -2.05 5.68 43.50
C LYS A 320 -2.60 4.25 43.57
N GLU A 321 -3.92 4.07 43.41
CA GLU A 321 -4.56 2.75 43.38
C GLU A 321 -4.22 1.97 42.11
N GLN A 322 -4.25 2.63 40.95
CA GLN A 322 -3.88 2.04 39.65
C GLN A 322 -2.43 1.51 39.65
N VAL A 323 -1.53 2.15 40.42
CA VAL A 323 -0.09 1.79 40.55
C VAL A 323 0.18 0.82 41.72
N SER A 324 -0.85 0.35 42.46
CA SER A 324 -0.69 -0.46 43.68
C SER A 324 -0.23 -1.92 43.46
N VAL A 325 0.33 -2.52 44.53
CA VAL A 325 0.86 -3.91 44.57
C VAL A 325 -0.23 -4.97 44.32
N GLU A 326 -1.49 -4.70 44.67
CA GLU A 326 -2.60 -5.64 44.50
C GLU A 326 -2.98 -5.83 43.04
N ASN A 327 -2.91 -4.78 42.21
CA ASN A 327 -3.12 -4.89 40.76
C ASN A 327 -2.06 -5.79 40.10
N VAL A 328 -0.79 -5.68 40.52
CA VAL A 328 0.28 -6.54 39.99
C VAL A 328 0.08 -8.00 40.39
N LYS A 329 -0.44 -8.26 41.59
CA LYS A 329 -0.82 -9.61 42.04
C LYS A 329 -1.95 -10.20 41.18
N GLN A 330 -2.97 -9.42 40.84
CA GLN A 330 -4.07 -9.88 39.96
C GLN A 330 -3.56 -10.22 38.55
N ILE A 331 -2.71 -9.37 37.98
CA ILE A 331 -2.08 -9.61 36.66
C ILE A 331 -1.25 -10.92 36.68
N PHE A 332 -0.51 -11.17 37.76
CA PHE A 332 0.28 -12.39 37.92
C PHE A 332 -0.60 -13.65 38.02
N LEU A 333 -1.70 -13.59 38.78
CA LEU A 333 -2.59 -14.74 38.97
C LEU A 333 -3.40 -15.08 37.70
N GLN A 334 -3.87 -14.07 36.97
CA GLN A 334 -4.67 -14.27 35.75
C GLN A 334 -3.84 -14.88 34.61
N ASN A 335 -2.57 -14.50 34.47
CA ASN A 335 -1.71 -14.90 33.36
C ASN A 335 -0.71 -16.02 33.71
N LEU A 336 -0.94 -16.77 34.79
CA LEU A 336 0.01 -17.78 35.30
C LEU A 336 0.25 -18.95 34.32
N LYS A 337 -0.77 -19.32 33.55
CA LYS A 337 -0.73 -20.43 32.58
C LYS A 337 -0.16 -20.02 31.22
N ASP A 338 -0.51 -18.82 30.76
CA ASP A 338 -0.08 -18.25 29.48
C ASP A 338 0.41 -16.82 29.71
N PRO A 339 1.67 -16.64 30.14
CA PRO A 339 2.22 -15.32 30.38
C PRO A 339 2.35 -14.55 29.06
N PRO A 340 2.05 -13.25 29.02
CA PRO A 340 2.23 -12.45 27.82
C PRO A 340 3.72 -12.37 27.47
N LEU A 341 4.14 -13.16 26.49
CA LEU A 341 5.53 -13.22 26.03
C LEU A 341 5.79 -12.21 24.90
N CYS A 342 6.98 -11.63 24.88
CA CYS A 342 7.47 -10.87 23.73
C CYS A 342 7.66 -11.80 22.52
N LYS A 343 7.46 -11.30 21.31
CA LYS A 343 7.65 -12.07 20.07
C LYS A 343 9.11 -12.53 19.98
N ASN A 344 9.34 -13.80 19.66
CA ASN A 344 10.65 -14.48 19.67
C ASN A 344 11.24 -14.77 21.07
N HIS A 345 10.58 -14.39 22.17
CA HIS A 345 10.96 -14.96 23.47
C HIS A 345 10.58 -16.43 23.51
N PRO A 346 11.48 -17.27 24.04
CA PRO A 346 11.19 -18.68 24.13
C PRO A 346 10.25 -18.92 25.34
N PRO A 347 9.44 -20.00 25.29
CA PRO A 347 8.28 -20.18 26.17
C PRO A 347 8.60 -20.21 27.68
N VAL A 348 9.77 -20.70 28.09
CA VAL A 348 10.17 -20.83 29.49
C VAL A 348 10.94 -19.60 29.96
N ALA A 349 12.03 -19.20 29.30
CA ALA A 349 12.80 -18.04 29.72
C ALA A 349 11.99 -16.75 29.59
N GLY A 350 11.10 -16.65 28.59
CA GLY A 350 10.16 -15.55 28.46
C GLY A 350 9.18 -15.46 29.64
N ALA A 351 8.67 -16.60 30.12
CA ALA A 351 7.76 -16.65 31.26
C ALA A 351 8.46 -16.23 32.57
N ILE A 352 9.71 -16.65 32.75
CA ILE A 352 10.56 -16.23 33.87
C ILE A 352 10.87 -14.74 33.78
N TYR A 353 11.21 -14.23 32.60
CA TYR A 353 11.45 -12.80 32.37
C TYR A 353 10.21 -11.96 32.70
N TRP A 354 9.03 -12.37 32.26
CA TRP A 354 7.76 -11.73 32.60
C TRP A 354 7.52 -11.70 34.11
N SER A 355 7.71 -12.83 34.80
CA SER A 355 7.60 -12.91 36.27
C SER A 355 8.57 -11.95 36.97
N ARG A 356 9.83 -11.89 36.52
CA ARG A 356 10.84 -10.98 37.07
C ARG A 356 10.51 -9.52 36.83
N SER A 357 9.97 -9.17 35.66
CA SER A 357 9.53 -7.80 35.36
C SER A 357 8.45 -7.34 36.35
N LEU A 358 7.45 -8.18 36.61
CA LEU A 358 6.42 -7.90 37.62
C LEU A 358 7.00 -7.81 39.04
N PHE A 359 7.97 -8.67 39.38
CA PHE A 359 8.68 -8.62 40.66
C PHE A 359 9.48 -7.31 40.83
N TYR A 360 10.22 -6.88 39.81
CA TYR A 360 10.96 -5.61 39.86
C TYR A 360 10.02 -4.41 39.99
N ARG A 361 8.85 -4.45 39.34
CA ARG A 361 7.81 -3.43 39.48
C ARG A 361 7.34 -3.29 40.92
N ILE A 362 6.94 -4.39 41.58
CA ILE A 362 6.51 -4.35 42.99
C ILE A 362 7.66 -4.00 43.94
N LYS A 363 8.89 -4.46 43.65
CA LYS A 363 10.08 -4.18 44.45
C LYS A 363 10.43 -2.69 44.44
N ARG A 364 10.33 -2.02 43.30
CA ARG A 364 10.59 -0.58 43.17
C ARG A 364 9.55 0.24 43.94
N THR A 365 8.27 -0.15 43.82
CA THR A 365 7.17 0.47 44.55
C THR A 365 7.36 0.35 46.07
N ILE A 366 7.73 -0.84 46.59
CA ILE A 366 7.94 -1.02 48.04
C ILE A 366 9.19 -0.30 48.58
N ILE A 367 10.27 -0.17 47.79
CA ILE A 367 11.47 0.58 48.19
C ILE A 367 11.14 2.07 48.42
N ARG A 368 10.29 2.66 47.58
CA ARG A 368 9.80 4.04 47.78
C ARG A 368 8.95 4.19 49.04
N PHE A 369 8.08 3.21 49.30
CA PHE A 369 7.32 3.18 50.55
C PHE A 369 8.22 3.02 51.79
N GLN A 370 9.44 2.49 51.66
CA GLN A 370 10.43 2.41 52.75
C GLN A 370 11.15 3.72 53.05
N GLU A 371 11.29 4.62 52.08
CA GLU A 371 11.98 5.90 52.27
C GLU A 371 11.16 6.89 53.13
N VAL A 372 9.84 6.68 53.24
CA VAL A 372 8.95 7.48 54.09
C VAL A 372 8.73 6.78 55.44
N LYS A 373 9.48 7.23 56.46
CA LYS A 373 9.64 6.58 57.78
C LYS A 373 8.34 6.24 58.54
N ASP A 374 7.21 6.88 58.25
CA ASP A 374 5.95 6.71 59.00
C ASP A 374 4.84 5.94 58.25
N MET A 375 5.06 5.57 56.97
CA MET A 375 3.99 4.98 56.15
C MET A 375 3.87 3.46 56.33
N LEU A 376 5.00 2.75 56.48
CA LEU A 376 5.04 1.30 56.66
C LEU A 376 4.76 0.81 58.09
N SER A 377 4.78 1.71 59.08
CA SER A 377 4.42 1.43 60.47
C SER A 377 2.91 1.43 60.70
N SER A 378 2.14 2.05 59.80
CA SER A 378 0.66 2.02 59.79
C SER A 378 0.10 0.60 59.57
N GLU A 379 -1.14 0.35 60.01
CA GLU A 379 -1.82 -0.95 59.80
C GLU A 379 -1.90 -1.32 58.31
N ARG A 380 -2.27 -0.35 57.46
CA ARG A 380 -2.27 -0.52 55.99
C ARG A 380 -0.88 -0.80 55.41
N GLY A 381 0.16 -0.17 55.95
CA GLY A 381 1.55 -0.43 55.53
C GLY A 381 2.02 -1.85 55.85
N LYS A 382 1.61 -2.39 57.00
CA LYS A 382 1.87 -3.79 57.38
C LYS A 382 1.16 -4.77 56.46
N GLU A 383 -0.10 -4.50 56.08
CA GLU A 383 -0.87 -5.29 55.12
C GLU A 383 -0.20 -5.32 53.74
N VAL A 384 0.18 -4.16 53.19
CA VAL A 384 0.86 -4.05 51.89
C VAL A 384 2.21 -4.79 51.91
N LYS A 385 2.96 -4.70 53.01
CA LYS A 385 4.21 -5.46 53.20
C LYS A 385 3.97 -6.97 53.19
N GLN A 386 2.91 -7.45 53.84
CA GLN A 386 2.55 -8.88 53.83
C GLN A 386 2.13 -9.35 52.44
N ILE A 387 1.32 -8.57 51.71
CA ILE A 387 0.92 -8.87 50.34
C ILE A 387 2.14 -8.93 49.42
N TYR A 388 3.05 -7.95 49.51
CA TYR A 388 4.31 -7.96 48.77
C TYR A 388 5.13 -9.23 49.03
N LEU A 389 5.32 -9.62 50.29
CA LEU A 389 6.09 -10.81 50.65
C LEU A 389 5.44 -12.10 50.13
N GLN A 390 4.10 -12.20 50.19
CA GLN A 390 3.37 -13.34 49.64
C GLN A 390 3.51 -13.44 48.11
N VAL A 391 3.39 -12.30 47.40
CA VAL A 391 3.52 -12.24 45.94
C VAL A 391 4.95 -12.55 45.50
N ALA A 392 5.94 -11.94 46.15
CA ALA A 392 7.36 -12.20 45.92
C ALA A 392 7.72 -13.68 46.07
N LYS A 393 7.22 -14.33 47.14
CA LYS A 393 7.43 -15.76 47.37
C LYS A 393 6.83 -16.61 46.25
N LYS A 394 5.58 -16.35 45.85
CA LYS A 394 4.91 -17.07 44.76
C LYS A 394 5.58 -16.88 43.40
N MET A 395 6.05 -15.67 43.09
CA MET A 395 6.81 -15.39 41.86
C MET A 395 8.14 -16.17 41.83
N LYS A 396 8.83 -16.24 42.98
CA LYS A 396 10.08 -17.01 43.08
C LYS A 396 9.86 -18.52 42.92
N GLU A 397 8.82 -19.08 43.56
CA GLU A 397 8.41 -20.48 43.39
C GLU A 397 8.05 -20.80 41.93
N TYR A 398 7.40 -19.87 41.22
CA TYR A 398 7.07 -20.00 39.80
C TYR A 398 8.33 -20.05 38.93
N GLU A 399 9.28 -19.13 39.13
CA GLU A 399 10.56 -19.12 38.41
C GLU A 399 11.34 -20.41 38.60
N ASP A 400 11.48 -20.87 39.86
CA ASP A 400 12.25 -22.06 40.19
C ASP A 400 11.58 -23.33 39.60
N LYS A 401 10.24 -23.40 39.62
CA LYS A 401 9.50 -24.52 38.99
C LYS A 401 9.71 -24.56 37.48
N LYS A 402 9.55 -23.42 36.79
CA LYS A 402 9.71 -23.33 35.33
C LYS A 402 11.13 -23.66 34.89
N TYR A 403 12.12 -23.14 35.60
CA TYR A 403 13.52 -23.42 35.35
C TYR A 403 13.87 -24.91 35.53
N ASN A 404 13.42 -25.53 36.63
CA ASN A 404 13.68 -26.95 36.87
C ASN A 404 13.03 -27.87 35.83
N GLN A 405 11.80 -27.56 35.40
CA GLN A 405 11.12 -28.29 34.32
C GLN A 405 11.89 -28.22 33.00
N TRP A 406 12.36 -27.02 32.65
CA TRP A 406 13.16 -26.83 31.45
C TRP A 406 14.52 -27.54 31.53
N ARG A 407 15.22 -27.47 32.67
CA ARG A 407 16.52 -28.12 32.85
C ARG A 407 16.42 -29.62 32.64
N VAL A 408 15.50 -30.28 33.36
CA VAL A 408 15.30 -31.74 33.26
C VAL A 408 14.86 -32.15 31.85
N GLY A 409 13.88 -31.45 31.28
CA GLY A 409 13.41 -31.74 29.93
C GLY A 409 14.51 -31.55 28.86
N THR A 410 15.35 -30.53 29.00
CA THR A 410 16.46 -30.27 28.07
C THR A 410 17.54 -31.35 28.17
N GLU A 411 17.90 -31.79 29.38
CA GLU A 411 18.89 -32.85 29.60
C GLU A 411 18.44 -34.21 29.02
N GLU A 412 17.15 -34.53 29.09
CA GLU A 412 16.59 -35.77 28.53
C GLU A 412 16.41 -35.72 27.01
N ILE A 413 15.90 -34.61 26.47
CA ILE A 413 15.48 -34.51 25.06
C ILE A 413 16.64 -34.16 24.14
N LEU A 414 17.57 -33.30 24.57
CA LEU A 414 18.64 -32.79 23.71
C LEU A 414 19.54 -33.91 23.13
N PRO A 415 19.97 -34.94 23.89
CA PRO A 415 20.75 -36.05 23.32
C PRO A 415 19.98 -36.87 22.28
N LEU A 416 18.66 -36.97 22.41
CA LEU A 416 17.80 -37.68 21.46
C LEU A 416 17.66 -36.90 20.15
N LEU A 417 17.46 -35.58 20.23
CA LEU A 417 17.34 -34.70 19.06
C LEU A 417 18.63 -34.65 18.24
N LEU A 418 19.79 -34.64 18.89
CA LEU A 418 21.09 -34.63 18.22
C LEU A 418 21.42 -35.95 17.49
N LYS A 419 20.83 -37.07 17.94
CA LYS A 419 20.97 -38.39 17.31
C LYS A 419 20.08 -38.56 16.07
N ASN A 420 19.11 -37.67 15.85
CA ASN A 420 18.28 -37.71 14.66
C ASN A 420 19.12 -37.57 13.38
N THR A 421 18.73 -38.32 12.35
CA THR A 421 19.38 -38.23 11.03
C THR A 421 19.08 -36.89 10.37
N LEU A 422 19.93 -36.42 9.46
CA LEU A 422 19.80 -35.08 8.85
C LEU A 422 18.56 -34.93 7.96
N LEU A 423 18.11 -36.01 7.32
CA LEU A 423 17.04 -36.01 6.33
C LEU A 423 15.90 -36.97 6.71
N THR A 424 14.66 -36.53 6.58
CA THR A 424 13.45 -37.37 6.66
C THR A 424 12.74 -37.45 5.32
N ILE A 425 11.99 -38.54 5.13
CA ILE A 425 11.16 -38.72 3.95
C ILE A 425 9.73 -38.35 4.33
N SER A 426 9.21 -37.29 3.72
CA SER A 426 7.80 -36.94 3.78
C SER A 426 7.07 -37.62 2.62
N VAL A 427 6.07 -38.44 2.95
CA VAL A 427 5.18 -39.05 1.97
C VAL A 427 3.95 -38.15 1.83
N THR A 428 3.97 -37.24 0.88
CA THR A 428 2.76 -36.47 0.53
C THR A 428 1.83 -37.37 -0.28
N LYS A 429 0.70 -37.77 0.29
CA LYS A 429 -0.43 -38.30 -0.48
C LYS A 429 -0.99 -37.17 -1.34
N LYS A 430 -0.56 -37.04 -2.58
CA LYS A 430 -1.34 -36.28 -3.56
C LYS A 430 -2.45 -37.20 -4.11
N SER A 431 -3.65 -36.66 -4.13
CA SER A 431 -4.86 -37.21 -4.72
C SER A 431 -4.67 -37.51 -6.22
N VAL A 432 -5.26 -38.63 -6.64
CA VAL A 432 -5.43 -39.14 -8.02
C VAL A 432 -4.16 -39.67 -8.70
N ALA A 433 -4.01 -40.99 -8.59
CA ALA A 433 -3.44 -41.90 -9.59
C ALA A 433 -2.22 -41.44 -10.41
N THR A 434 -1.11 -41.08 -9.77
CA THR A 434 0.25 -41.27 -10.32
C THR A 434 1.27 -41.32 -9.18
N LYS A 435 2.37 -42.06 -9.40
CA LYS A 435 3.36 -42.57 -8.42
C LYS A 435 3.63 -41.71 -7.16
N LYS A 436 3.77 -42.41 -6.02
CA LYS A 436 4.31 -41.91 -4.74
C LYS A 436 5.54 -41.02 -4.96
N SER A 437 5.39 -39.70 -4.84
CA SER A 437 6.52 -38.77 -4.87
C SER A 437 7.17 -38.74 -3.48
N VAL A 438 8.32 -39.38 -3.35
CA VAL A 438 9.17 -39.33 -2.15
C VAL A 438 9.79 -37.93 -2.07
N ARG A 439 9.46 -37.17 -1.02
CA ARG A 439 10.03 -35.82 -0.80
C ARG A 439 10.99 -35.85 0.40
N PHE A 440 12.23 -35.46 0.19
CA PHE A 440 13.20 -35.33 1.28
C PHE A 440 13.00 -33.98 1.99
N VAL A 441 13.08 -33.98 3.32
CA VAL A 441 12.97 -32.76 4.13
C VAL A 441 14.10 -32.77 5.16
N VAL A 442 14.62 -31.58 5.49
CA VAL A 442 15.62 -31.45 6.54
C VAL A 442 14.98 -31.76 7.89
N ASN A 443 15.55 -32.70 8.62
CA ASN A 443 15.07 -33.17 9.91
C ASN A 443 15.68 -32.33 11.04
N PHE A 444 15.45 -31.02 10.99
CA PHE A 444 15.83 -30.10 12.04
C PHE A 444 14.60 -29.82 12.91
N SER A 445 14.58 -30.38 14.12
CA SER A 445 13.45 -30.26 15.03
C SER A 445 13.27 -28.80 15.47
N PRO A 446 12.05 -28.21 15.37
CA PRO A 446 11.75 -26.90 15.93
C PRO A 446 12.13 -26.80 17.41
N LEU A 447 11.98 -27.90 18.15
CA LEU A 447 12.33 -28.00 19.56
C LEU A 447 13.84 -27.83 19.80
N LEU A 448 14.71 -28.25 18.87
CA LEU A 448 16.16 -28.03 18.99
C LEU A 448 16.50 -26.54 18.87
N ARG A 449 15.81 -25.82 17.99
CA ARG A 449 15.93 -24.37 17.85
C ARG A 449 15.44 -23.65 19.10
N GLU A 450 14.29 -24.07 19.63
CA GLU A 450 13.74 -23.55 20.87
C GLU A 450 14.72 -23.74 22.03
N ILE A 451 15.30 -24.94 22.19
CA ILE A 451 16.32 -25.21 23.22
C ILE A 451 17.54 -24.28 23.08
N ILE A 452 18.06 -24.08 21.86
CA ILE A 452 19.20 -23.17 21.62
C ILE A 452 18.89 -21.75 22.09
N ILE A 453 17.70 -21.25 21.74
CA ILE A 453 17.25 -19.90 22.12
C ILE A 453 17.04 -19.84 23.64
N GLU A 454 16.32 -20.80 24.23
CA GLU A 454 16.12 -20.91 25.69
C GLU A 454 17.43 -20.89 26.45
N THR A 455 18.44 -21.67 26.02
CA THR A 455 19.76 -21.72 26.66
C THR A 455 20.41 -20.34 26.75
N LYS A 456 20.40 -19.57 25.65
CA LYS A 456 20.98 -18.21 25.63
C LYS A 456 20.26 -17.27 26.59
N TYR A 457 18.93 -17.32 26.61
CA TYR A 457 18.13 -16.47 27.51
C TYR A 457 18.26 -16.90 28.98
N MET A 458 18.36 -18.19 29.28
CA MET A 458 18.58 -18.68 30.65
C MET A 458 19.95 -18.27 31.21
N GLU A 459 20.98 -18.28 30.37
CA GLU A 459 22.32 -17.80 30.73
C GLU A 459 22.32 -16.27 30.99
N GLN A 460 21.64 -15.49 30.15
CA GLN A 460 21.43 -14.04 30.38
C GLN A 460 20.65 -13.75 31.67
N LEU A 461 19.69 -14.62 32.03
CA LEU A 461 18.94 -14.53 33.29
C LEU A 461 19.76 -14.99 34.52
N GLY A 462 21.01 -15.42 34.33
CA GLY A 462 21.93 -15.81 35.40
C GLY A 462 21.65 -17.19 35.99
N PHE A 463 20.93 -18.07 35.28
CA PHE A 463 20.73 -19.45 35.71
C PHE A 463 21.87 -20.38 35.23
N PRO A 464 22.23 -21.43 36.00
CA PRO A 464 23.26 -22.38 35.61
C PRO A 464 22.77 -23.36 34.54
N VAL A 465 23.09 -23.10 33.28
CA VAL A 465 22.63 -23.91 32.14
C VAL A 465 23.39 -25.24 32.02
N PRO A 466 22.73 -26.37 31.64
CA PRO A 466 23.41 -27.63 31.35
C PRO A 466 24.51 -27.49 30.30
N GLU A 467 25.67 -28.13 30.54
CA GLU A 467 26.86 -27.98 29.70
C GLU A 467 26.61 -28.42 28.24
N MET A 468 25.85 -29.49 28.03
CA MET A 468 25.47 -29.96 26.69
C MET A 468 24.66 -28.90 25.93
N ALA A 469 23.70 -28.24 26.59
CA ALA A 469 22.86 -27.22 25.99
C ALA A 469 23.67 -25.96 25.64
N ARG A 470 24.59 -25.57 26.53
CA ARG A 470 25.54 -24.48 26.28
C ARG A 470 26.44 -24.76 25.07
N CYS A 471 27.01 -25.97 24.97
CA CYS A 471 27.83 -26.37 23.84
C CYS A 471 27.06 -26.35 22.50
N VAL A 472 25.78 -26.75 22.50
CA VAL A 472 24.92 -26.72 21.31
C VAL A 472 24.57 -25.28 20.92
N ALA A 473 24.26 -24.42 21.89
CA ALA A 473 23.97 -23.01 21.62
C ALA A 473 25.17 -22.22 21.10
N LEU A 474 26.39 -22.53 21.56
CA LEU A 474 27.63 -21.98 21.01
C LEU A 474 27.86 -22.39 19.54
N GLN A 475 27.29 -23.52 19.11
CA GLN A 475 27.37 -24.02 17.74
C GLN A 475 26.15 -23.64 16.89
N GLU A 476 25.29 -22.70 17.32
CA GLU A 476 24.07 -22.31 16.57
C GLU A 476 24.37 -21.95 15.11
N ASP A 477 25.35 -21.08 14.87
CA ASP A 477 25.70 -20.64 13.51
C ASP A 477 26.08 -21.81 12.61
N LYS A 478 26.73 -22.83 13.17
CA LYS A 478 27.11 -24.06 12.44
C LYS A 478 25.85 -24.86 12.07
N TYR A 479 24.90 -25.03 12.98
CA TYR A 479 23.64 -25.72 12.71
C TYR A 479 22.75 -24.98 11.72
N LEU A 480 22.68 -23.65 11.80
CA LEU A 480 21.95 -22.81 10.85
C LEU A 480 22.55 -22.93 9.44
N ARG A 481 23.87 -22.79 9.31
CA ARG A 481 24.57 -22.98 8.01
C ARG A 481 24.32 -24.36 7.41
N TYR A 482 24.35 -25.43 8.21
CA TYR A 482 24.04 -26.77 7.73
C TYR A 482 22.58 -26.93 7.34
N THR A 483 21.66 -26.38 8.12
CA THR A 483 20.22 -26.44 7.83
C THR A 483 19.89 -25.70 6.54
N ASP A 484 20.43 -24.50 6.36
CA ASP A 484 20.21 -23.71 5.15
C ASP A 484 20.90 -24.32 3.94
N GLY A 485 22.11 -24.87 4.10
CA GLY A 485 22.80 -25.62 3.06
C GLY A 485 22.02 -26.85 2.60
N LEU A 486 21.47 -27.64 3.53
CA LEU A 486 20.63 -28.80 3.21
C LEU A 486 19.30 -28.38 2.58
N LYS A 487 18.65 -27.32 3.06
CA LYS A 487 17.41 -26.79 2.47
C LYS A 487 17.64 -26.31 1.03
N ASN A 488 18.63 -25.45 0.81
CA ASN A 488 18.95 -24.92 -0.52
C ASN A 488 19.26 -26.03 -1.52
N MET A 489 20.02 -27.04 -1.08
CA MET A 489 20.32 -28.23 -1.88
C MET A 489 19.05 -29.03 -2.22
N LEU A 490 18.18 -29.30 -1.25
CA LEU A 490 16.92 -30.02 -1.48
C LEU A 490 15.95 -29.22 -2.35
N ASP A 491 15.86 -27.91 -2.16
CA ASP A 491 15.00 -27.04 -2.96
C ASP A 491 15.48 -26.99 -4.42
N HIS A 492 16.80 -26.97 -4.64
CA HIS A 492 17.35 -27.12 -5.98
C HIS A 492 16.96 -28.48 -6.60
N TYR A 493 17.09 -29.58 -5.86
CA TYR A 493 16.66 -30.90 -6.34
C TYR A 493 15.15 -30.95 -6.66
N HIS A 494 14.29 -30.47 -5.76
CA HIS A 494 12.84 -30.48 -5.97
C HIS A 494 12.42 -29.59 -7.14
N LYS A 495 13.05 -28.42 -7.29
CA LYS A 495 12.80 -27.54 -8.44
C LYS A 495 13.15 -28.24 -9.75
N LEU A 496 14.31 -28.89 -9.80
CA LEU A 496 14.74 -29.65 -10.98
C LEU A 496 13.79 -30.80 -11.29
N MET A 497 13.37 -31.58 -10.29
CA MET A 497 12.37 -32.64 -10.46
C MET A 497 11.02 -32.11 -10.95
N GLY A 498 10.64 -30.89 -10.56
CA GLY A 498 9.41 -30.24 -11.04
C GLY A 498 9.43 -29.81 -12.50
N THR A 499 10.61 -29.71 -13.13
CA THR A 499 10.73 -29.36 -14.56
C THR A 499 10.57 -30.54 -15.51
N LEU A 500 10.62 -31.77 -15.00
CA LEU A 500 10.64 -32.98 -15.81
C LEU A 500 9.21 -33.47 -16.09
N ASN A 501 8.93 -33.86 -17.34
CA ASN A 501 7.67 -34.52 -17.69
C ASN A 501 7.72 -36.04 -17.35
N GLU A 502 6.58 -36.73 -17.44
CA GLU A 502 6.52 -38.15 -17.05
C GLU A 502 7.46 -39.06 -17.87
N ALA A 503 7.65 -38.76 -19.15
CA ALA A 503 8.54 -39.51 -20.02
C ALA A 503 10.02 -39.30 -19.64
N GLU A 504 10.40 -38.06 -19.32
CA GLU A 504 11.73 -37.69 -18.83
C GLU A 504 12.03 -38.27 -17.44
N ILE A 505 11.03 -38.31 -16.53
CA ILE A 505 11.17 -38.94 -15.22
C ILE A 505 11.44 -40.45 -15.37
N LYS A 506 10.71 -41.14 -16.26
CA LYS A 506 10.96 -42.57 -16.54
C LYS A 506 12.33 -42.78 -17.17
N LEU A 507 12.72 -41.91 -18.10
CA LEU A 507 14.00 -41.96 -18.81
C LEU A 507 15.20 -41.77 -17.85
N LEU A 508 15.07 -40.84 -16.90
CA LEU A 508 16.11 -40.48 -15.94
C LEU A 508 16.05 -41.27 -14.63
N ASP A 509 15.15 -42.25 -14.49
CA ASP A 509 14.93 -42.99 -13.24
C ASP A 509 16.23 -43.58 -12.67
N GLY A 510 17.11 -44.13 -13.51
CA GLY A 510 18.43 -44.61 -13.09
C GLY A 510 19.30 -43.52 -12.42
N HIS A 511 19.37 -42.33 -13.02
CA HIS A 511 20.13 -41.20 -12.48
C HIS A 511 19.45 -40.60 -11.23
N ILE A 512 18.12 -40.64 -11.16
CA ILE A 512 17.36 -40.26 -9.97
C ILE A 512 17.68 -41.21 -8.80
N GLN A 513 17.76 -42.53 -9.06
CA GLN A 513 18.16 -43.52 -8.05
C GLN A 513 19.62 -43.34 -7.60
N GLU A 514 20.54 -42.98 -8.51
CA GLU A 514 21.92 -42.63 -8.15
C GLU A 514 21.98 -41.43 -7.19
N LEU A 515 21.22 -40.36 -7.49
CA LEU A 515 21.08 -39.20 -6.60
C LEU A 515 20.48 -39.59 -5.24
N TRP A 516 19.46 -40.43 -5.23
CA TRP A 516 18.88 -40.95 -3.99
C TRP A 516 19.89 -41.77 -3.19
N GLY A 517 20.77 -42.52 -3.87
CA GLY A 517 21.89 -43.21 -3.25
C GLY A 517 22.82 -42.26 -2.48
N VAL A 518 23.11 -41.08 -3.05
CA VAL A 518 23.88 -40.03 -2.38
C VAL A 518 23.09 -39.46 -1.20
N PHE A 519 21.79 -39.16 -1.34
CA PHE A 519 20.97 -38.63 -0.23
C PHE A 519 20.77 -39.62 0.92
N LYS A 520 20.87 -40.93 0.65
CA LYS A 520 20.66 -42.00 1.63
C LYS A 520 21.63 -41.93 2.81
N SER A 521 22.85 -41.41 2.62
CA SER A 521 23.80 -41.23 3.73
C SER A 521 23.31 -40.18 4.73
N GLY A 522 22.69 -39.09 4.26
CA GLY A 522 22.02 -38.07 5.10
C GLY A 522 20.76 -38.57 5.82
N HIS A 523 20.07 -39.55 5.24
CA HIS A 523 18.86 -40.14 5.83
C HIS A 523 19.15 -41.27 6.83
N ARG A 524 20.25 -42.03 6.67
CA ARG A 524 20.52 -43.24 7.47
C ARG A 524 21.74 -43.19 8.38
N ARG A 525 22.77 -42.41 8.05
CA ARG A 525 24.08 -42.50 8.71
C ARG A 525 24.52 -41.19 9.38
N LEU A 526 24.27 -40.05 8.76
CA LEU A 526 24.68 -38.75 9.29
C LEU A 526 23.62 -38.20 10.24
N ASN A 527 24.09 -37.68 11.37
CA ASN A 527 23.30 -36.98 12.39
C ASN A 527 23.91 -35.59 12.64
N TRP A 528 23.28 -34.79 13.50
CA TRP A 528 23.68 -33.40 13.75
C TRP A 528 25.04 -33.26 14.48
N THR A 529 25.58 -34.35 15.06
CA THR A 529 26.91 -34.36 15.70
C THR A 529 28.03 -34.82 14.76
N SER A 530 27.70 -35.22 13.53
CA SER A 530 28.67 -35.68 12.54
C SER A 530 29.57 -34.53 12.05
N LEU A 531 30.89 -34.78 11.91
CA LEU A 531 31.83 -33.78 11.40
C LEU A 531 31.70 -33.57 9.87
N GLY A 532 31.21 -34.59 9.14
CA GLY A 532 31.13 -34.58 7.67
C GLY A 532 29.87 -33.98 7.04
N VAL A 533 29.06 -33.20 7.79
CA VAL A 533 27.81 -32.62 7.25
C VAL A 533 28.09 -31.61 6.13
N GLY A 534 29.16 -30.80 6.27
CA GLY A 534 29.58 -29.86 5.23
C GLY A 534 29.98 -30.56 3.93
N ASP A 535 30.83 -31.58 4.02
CA ASP A 535 31.26 -32.38 2.86
C ASP A 535 30.09 -33.08 2.18
N PHE A 536 29.13 -33.57 2.97
CA PHE A 536 27.90 -34.16 2.46
C PHE A 536 27.08 -33.17 1.63
N ILE A 537 26.86 -31.94 2.12
CA ILE A 537 26.15 -30.88 1.38
C ILE A 537 26.87 -30.58 0.06
N VAL A 538 28.20 -30.49 0.06
CA VAL A 538 29.01 -30.26 -1.15
C VAL A 538 28.88 -31.42 -2.13
N GLN A 539 28.97 -32.67 -1.65
CA GLN A 539 28.84 -33.87 -2.47
C GLN A 539 27.46 -33.95 -3.14
N CYS A 540 26.39 -33.73 -2.38
CA CYS A 540 25.03 -33.73 -2.89
C CYS A 540 24.79 -32.58 -3.87
N THR A 541 25.26 -31.37 -3.56
CA THR A 541 25.14 -30.22 -4.47
C THR A 541 25.88 -30.47 -5.80
N ARG A 542 27.07 -31.08 -5.74
CA ARG A 542 27.82 -31.48 -6.94
C ARG A 542 27.06 -32.54 -7.75
N ALA A 543 26.43 -33.51 -7.09
CA ALA A 543 25.63 -34.54 -7.75
C ALA A 543 24.39 -33.93 -8.42
N ILE A 544 23.66 -33.02 -7.74
CA ILE A 544 22.51 -32.30 -8.30
C ILE A 544 22.92 -31.47 -9.52
N ARG A 545 24.03 -30.72 -9.46
CA ARG A 545 24.52 -29.93 -10.62
C ARG A 545 24.89 -30.80 -11.83
N LYS A 546 25.46 -31.98 -11.60
CA LYS A 546 25.72 -32.95 -12.68
C LYS A 546 24.41 -33.42 -13.32
N PHE A 547 23.42 -33.74 -12.51
CA PHE A 547 22.09 -34.13 -12.99
C PHE A 547 21.38 -32.97 -13.72
N GLU A 548 21.46 -31.75 -13.19
CA GLU A 548 20.93 -30.54 -13.82
C GLU A 548 21.51 -30.32 -15.22
N THR A 549 22.82 -30.54 -15.39
CA THR A 549 23.48 -30.42 -16.69
C THR A 549 22.93 -31.44 -17.69
N LEU A 550 22.67 -32.67 -17.24
CA LEU A 550 22.05 -33.71 -18.07
C LEU A 550 20.61 -33.34 -18.46
N VAL A 551 19.80 -32.89 -17.49
CA VAL A 551 18.42 -32.44 -17.73
C VAL A 551 18.38 -31.30 -18.74
N ARG A 552 19.23 -30.28 -18.57
CA ARG A 552 19.31 -29.13 -19.50
C ARG A 552 19.63 -29.56 -20.92
N GLN A 553 20.53 -30.54 -21.10
CA GLN A 553 20.83 -31.07 -22.43
C GLN A 553 19.65 -31.81 -23.05
N ILE A 554 18.88 -32.55 -22.25
CA ILE A 554 17.65 -33.22 -22.72
C ILE A 554 16.63 -32.17 -23.13
N HIS A 555 16.39 -31.16 -22.29
CA HIS A 555 15.46 -30.06 -22.58
C HIS A 555 15.83 -29.28 -23.84
N ASN A 556 17.11 -28.96 -24.06
CA ASN A 556 17.55 -28.31 -25.30
C ASN A 556 17.24 -29.18 -26.54
N ASN A 557 17.46 -30.49 -26.47
CA ASN A 557 17.08 -31.39 -27.58
C ASN A 557 15.56 -31.50 -27.73
N SER A 558 14.81 -31.54 -26.64
CA SER A 558 13.34 -31.53 -26.64
C SER A 558 12.80 -30.25 -27.28
N GLU A 559 13.42 -29.10 -27.00
CA GLU A 559 13.08 -27.81 -27.61
C GLU A 559 13.36 -27.80 -29.12
N ASP A 560 14.53 -28.31 -29.55
CA ASP A 560 14.85 -28.47 -30.97
C ASP A 560 13.86 -29.35 -31.73
N ILE A 561 13.38 -30.44 -31.08
CA ILE A 561 12.35 -31.32 -31.65
C ILE A 561 11.02 -30.57 -31.71
N ASN A 562 10.60 -29.91 -30.61
CA ASN A 562 9.38 -29.11 -30.56
C ASN A 562 9.36 -28.03 -31.64
N ASN A 563 10.45 -27.30 -31.86
CA ASN A 563 10.55 -26.28 -32.90
C ASN A 563 10.31 -26.84 -34.31
N LYS A 564 10.77 -28.07 -34.59
CA LYS A 564 10.50 -28.74 -35.88
C LYS A 564 9.07 -29.20 -36.00
N ILE A 565 8.50 -29.73 -34.91
CA ILE A 565 7.12 -30.18 -34.86
C ILE A 565 6.17 -28.99 -35.02
N LEU A 566 6.43 -27.86 -34.34
CA LEU A 566 5.66 -26.62 -34.49
C LEU A 566 5.74 -26.03 -35.91
N PHE A 567 6.90 -26.11 -36.56
CA PHE A 567 7.02 -25.76 -37.97
C PHE A 567 6.12 -26.64 -38.85
N ILE A 568 6.07 -27.95 -38.59
CA ILE A 568 5.17 -28.86 -39.30
C ILE A 568 3.72 -28.46 -39.04
N GLU A 569 3.32 -28.23 -37.78
CA GLU A 569 1.96 -27.85 -37.39
C GLU A 569 1.46 -26.56 -38.07
N SER A 570 2.33 -25.55 -38.19
CA SER A 570 2.01 -24.22 -38.71
C SER A 570 2.07 -24.11 -40.24
N THR A 571 2.43 -25.19 -40.93
CA THR A 571 2.57 -25.16 -42.40
C THR A 571 1.19 -25.06 -43.07
N ASN A 572 1.07 -24.11 -44.00
CA ASN A 572 -0.12 -23.96 -44.85
C ASN A 572 -0.06 -24.92 -46.06
N LEU A 573 -1.01 -25.85 -46.14
CA LEU A 573 -1.21 -26.83 -47.21
C LEU A 573 -2.12 -26.34 -48.35
N PHE A 574 -2.81 -25.21 -48.16
CA PHE A 574 -3.68 -24.57 -49.14
C PHE A 574 -3.14 -23.18 -49.48
N LYS A 575 -2.20 -23.13 -50.43
CA LYS A 575 -1.69 -21.88 -50.98
C LYS A 575 -2.41 -21.57 -52.29
N PHE A 576 -3.07 -20.41 -52.32
CA PHE A 576 -3.82 -19.96 -53.48
C PHE A 576 -2.92 -19.15 -54.44
N PRO A 577 -3.16 -19.23 -55.75
CA PRO A 577 -2.41 -18.43 -56.72
C PRO A 577 -2.68 -16.94 -56.52
N PRO A 578 -1.67 -16.08 -56.69
CA PRO A 578 -1.86 -14.63 -56.65
C PRO A 578 -2.65 -14.16 -57.88
N TRP A 579 -3.36 -13.04 -57.74
CA TRP A 579 -4.13 -12.44 -58.82
C TRP A 579 -3.16 -11.96 -59.92
N LYS A 580 -3.36 -12.40 -61.17
CA LYS A 580 -2.59 -11.90 -62.31
C LYS A 580 -3.19 -10.58 -62.78
N ASN A 581 -2.36 -9.54 -62.91
CA ASN A 581 -2.66 -8.24 -63.53
C ASN A 581 -4.13 -7.77 -63.48
N GLY A 582 -4.66 -7.60 -62.26
CA GLY A 582 -5.79 -6.72 -62.01
C GLY A 582 -7.20 -7.33 -62.00
N ASP A 583 -7.50 -8.47 -62.65
CA ASP A 583 -8.85 -9.07 -62.57
C ASP A 583 -9.02 -10.53 -63.08
N GLU A 584 -7.98 -11.16 -63.65
CA GLU A 584 -8.09 -12.51 -64.20
C GLU A 584 -7.82 -13.60 -63.15
N LEU A 585 -8.85 -14.39 -62.85
CA LEU A 585 -8.76 -15.57 -62.00
C LEU A 585 -8.38 -16.81 -62.82
N PRO A 586 -7.66 -17.78 -62.23
CA PRO A 586 -7.35 -19.04 -62.92
C PRO A 586 -8.63 -19.84 -63.19
N LYS A 587 -8.59 -20.70 -64.22
CA LYS A 587 -9.65 -21.70 -64.41
C LYS A 587 -9.61 -22.72 -63.27
N ALA A 588 -10.73 -23.37 -62.97
CA ALA A 588 -10.81 -24.33 -61.87
C ALA A 588 -9.69 -25.40 -61.91
N LYS A 589 -9.40 -25.97 -63.09
CA LYS A 589 -8.28 -26.95 -63.28
C LYS A 589 -6.93 -26.39 -62.87
N GLU A 590 -6.57 -25.23 -63.39
CA GLU A 590 -5.30 -24.56 -63.10
C GLU A 590 -5.18 -24.21 -61.61
N PHE A 591 -6.27 -23.79 -60.96
CA PHE A 591 -6.30 -23.51 -59.54
C PHE A 591 -5.97 -24.74 -58.70
N PHE A 592 -6.66 -25.85 -58.90
CA PHE A 592 -6.43 -27.07 -58.12
C PHE A 592 -5.05 -27.69 -58.40
N GLU A 593 -4.56 -27.62 -59.64
CA GLU A 593 -3.18 -28.02 -59.99
C GLU A 593 -2.13 -27.17 -59.29
N TYR A 594 -2.33 -25.84 -59.22
CA TYR A 594 -1.44 -24.93 -58.50
C TYR A 594 -1.38 -25.26 -57.00
N VAL A 595 -2.55 -25.44 -56.38
CA VAL A 595 -2.64 -25.81 -54.95
C VAL A 595 -1.89 -27.12 -54.70
N ASN A 596 -2.06 -28.13 -55.57
CA ASN A 596 -1.38 -29.41 -55.42
C ASN A 596 0.15 -29.31 -55.59
N SER A 597 0.62 -28.49 -56.54
CA SER A 597 2.05 -28.23 -56.74
C SER A 597 2.69 -27.56 -55.51
N GLU A 598 2.05 -26.52 -54.98
CA GLU A 598 2.52 -25.83 -53.78
C GLU A 598 2.47 -26.71 -52.52
N ARG A 599 1.43 -27.54 -52.40
CA ARG A 599 1.33 -28.53 -51.33
C ARG A 599 2.50 -29.50 -51.37
N SER A 600 2.82 -30.05 -52.54
CA SER A 600 3.94 -30.99 -52.74
C SER A 600 5.28 -30.38 -52.32
N LYS A 601 5.52 -29.08 -52.61
CA LYS A 601 6.70 -28.34 -52.12
C LYS A 601 6.70 -28.22 -50.60
N ALA A 602 5.56 -27.91 -49.99
CA ALA A 602 5.42 -27.82 -48.53
C ALA A 602 5.68 -29.18 -47.86
N VAL A 603 5.13 -30.27 -48.39
CA VAL A 603 5.37 -31.65 -47.92
C VAL A 603 6.85 -31.98 -47.92
N ALA A 604 7.57 -31.71 -49.02
CA ALA A 604 9.00 -31.98 -49.10
C ALA A 604 9.79 -31.28 -47.98
N HIS A 605 9.42 -30.05 -47.59
CA HIS A 605 10.05 -29.33 -46.49
C HIS A 605 9.72 -29.93 -45.13
N MET A 606 8.45 -30.26 -44.88
CA MET A 606 8.04 -30.88 -43.62
C MET A 606 8.69 -32.25 -43.41
N VAL A 607 8.75 -33.09 -44.45
CA VAL A 607 9.39 -34.41 -44.40
C VAL A 607 10.86 -34.29 -44.05
N ARG A 608 11.59 -33.31 -44.62
CA ARG A 608 13.00 -33.03 -44.25
C ARG A 608 13.16 -32.65 -42.77
N LYS A 609 12.21 -31.93 -42.19
CA LYS A 609 12.23 -31.58 -40.75
C LYS A 609 11.91 -32.80 -39.89
N PHE A 610 10.95 -33.62 -40.30
CA PHE A 610 10.57 -34.86 -39.61
C PHE A 610 11.70 -35.90 -39.60
N THR A 611 12.35 -36.16 -40.74
CA THR A 611 13.49 -37.11 -40.82
C THR A 611 14.71 -36.66 -40.03
N ALA A 612 14.77 -35.37 -39.67
CA ALA A 612 15.77 -34.79 -38.81
C ALA A 612 15.43 -34.90 -37.31
N ILE A 613 14.27 -35.42 -36.89
CA ILE A 613 13.93 -35.61 -35.45
C ILE A 613 14.73 -36.77 -34.82
N PRO A 614 14.85 -37.96 -35.46
CA PRO A 614 15.58 -39.09 -34.87
C PRO A 614 17.04 -38.83 -34.51
N GLN A 615 17.73 -37.86 -35.13
CA GLN A 615 19.10 -37.51 -34.72
C GLN A 615 19.16 -36.84 -33.33
N PHE A 616 18.15 -36.05 -32.94
CA PHE A 616 18.09 -35.46 -31.60
C PHE A 616 17.77 -36.53 -30.54
N LEU A 617 16.87 -37.44 -30.88
CA LEU A 617 16.57 -38.60 -30.04
C LEU A 617 17.79 -39.52 -29.84
N ARG A 618 18.57 -39.76 -30.90
CA ARG A 618 19.84 -40.51 -30.81
C ARG A 618 20.92 -39.77 -30.02
N LYS A 619 20.95 -38.42 -30.03
CA LYS A 619 21.84 -37.63 -29.15
C LYS A 619 21.48 -37.83 -27.68
N VAL A 620 20.18 -37.85 -27.35
CA VAL A 620 19.68 -38.15 -26.00
C VAL A 620 20.03 -39.59 -25.61
N GLU A 621 19.85 -40.55 -26.51
CA GLU A 621 20.27 -41.96 -26.33
C GLU A 621 21.76 -42.07 -26.01
N GLY A 622 22.61 -41.34 -26.75
CA GLY A 622 24.06 -41.36 -26.58
C GLY A 622 24.52 -40.85 -25.22
N ARG A 623 23.71 -40.04 -24.53
CA ARG A 623 24.03 -39.51 -23.20
C ARG A 623 23.54 -40.39 -22.06
N ILE A 624 22.44 -41.12 -22.26
CA ILE A 624 21.77 -41.88 -21.19
C ILE A 624 22.10 -43.37 -21.25
N ALA A 625 22.16 -43.91 -22.46
CA ALA A 625 22.42 -45.33 -22.72
C ALA A 625 23.81 -45.59 -23.30
N ASN A 626 24.60 -44.55 -23.60
CA ASN A 626 25.88 -44.64 -24.30
C ASN A 626 25.78 -45.37 -25.66
N THR A 627 24.62 -45.28 -26.32
CA THR A 627 24.34 -45.88 -27.62
C THR A 627 23.66 -44.85 -28.52
N THR A 628 23.83 -44.94 -29.84
CA THR A 628 23.16 -44.07 -30.83
C THR A 628 22.35 -44.90 -31.83
N SER A 629 21.88 -46.07 -31.39
CA SER A 629 21.29 -47.11 -32.22
C SER A 629 19.88 -46.77 -32.71
N GLY A 630 19.17 -45.90 -31.99
CA GLY A 630 17.74 -45.64 -32.12
C GLY A 630 16.84 -46.71 -31.50
N LYS A 631 17.39 -47.74 -30.84
CA LYS A 631 16.65 -48.92 -30.34
C LYS A 631 16.88 -49.23 -28.86
N SER A 632 17.47 -48.31 -28.09
CA SER A 632 17.79 -48.57 -26.68
C SER A 632 16.52 -48.82 -25.85
N PRO A 633 16.44 -49.92 -25.08
CA PRO A 633 15.28 -50.26 -24.26
C PRO A 633 15.02 -49.23 -23.15
N LYS A 634 16.04 -48.45 -22.75
CA LYS A 634 15.88 -47.38 -21.77
C LYS A 634 15.05 -46.20 -22.30
N LEU A 635 15.03 -45.99 -23.62
CA LEU A 635 14.36 -44.87 -24.27
C LEU A 635 13.00 -45.23 -24.87
N THR A 636 12.56 -46.50 -24.79
CA THR A 636 11.28 -46.98 -25.34
C THR A 636 10.09 -46.06 -25.02
N GLY A 637 9.94 -45.68 -23.73
CA GLY A 637 8.85 -44.78 -23.32
C GLY A 637 9.02 -43.34 -23.81
N TYR A 638 10.26 -42.88 -23.99
CA TYR A 638 10.57 -41.54 -24.50
C TYR A 638 10.36 -41.45 -26.02
N TYR A 639 10.67 -42.50 -26.77
CA TYR A 639 10.36 -42.58 -28.20
C TYR A 639 8.85 -42.59 -28.43
N ALA A 640 8.10 -43.38 -27.67
CA ALA A 640 6.64 -43.41 -27.75
C ALA A 640 6.00 -42.05 -27.41
N TYR A 641 6.55 -41.32 -26.45
CA TYR A 641 6.11 -39.96 -26.12
C TYR A 641 6.21 -39.02 -27.33
N TRP A 642 7.36 -38.98 -28.00
CA TRP A 642 7.55 -38.13 -29.18
C TRP A 642 6.74 -38.60 -30.38
N GLU A 643 6.59 -39.91 -30.58
CA GLU A 643 5.75 -40.46 -31.65
C GLU A 643 4.27 -40.05 -31.48
N ASN A 644 3.75 -40.13 -30.25
CA ASN A 644 2.40 -39.65 -29.93
C ASN A 644 2.26 -38.14 -30.16
N ARG A 645 3.27 -37.36 -29.76
CA ARG A 645 3.28 -35.91 -29.99
C ARG A 645 3.27 -35.55 -31.47
N ILE A 646 3.99 -36.32 -32.30
CA ILE A 646 3.99 -36.15 -33.76
C ILE A 646 2.62 -36.50 -34.34
N TYR A 647 1.98 -37.58 -33.89
CA TYR A 647 0.62 -37.93 -34.30
C TYR A 647 -0.39 -36.82 -33.99
N GLU A 648 -0.37 -36.28 -32.77
CA GLU A 648 -1.23 -35.16 -32.37
C GLU A 648 -1.05 -33.96 -33.29
N VAL A 649 0.20 -33.60 -33.60
CA VAL A 649 0.52 -32.43 -34.41
C VAL A 649 0.15 -32.63 -35.88
N LEU A 650 0.37 -33.81 -36.44
CA LEU A 650 -0.10 -34.12 -37.80
C LEU A 650 -1.62 -34.08 -37.90
N THR A 651 -2.33 -34.55 -36.87
CA THR A 651 -3.80 -34.43 -36.80
C THR A 651 -4.23 -32.97 -36.78
N GLN A 652 -3.62 -32.15 -35.93
CA GLN A 652 -3.91 -30.70 -35.84
C GLN A 652 -3.56 -29.96 -37.13
N LEU A 653 -2.46 -30.31 -37.79
CA LEU A 653 -2.07 -29.77 -39.10
C LEU A 653 -3.20 -29.94 -40.12
N ILE A 654 -3.72 -31.17 -40.25
CA ILE A 654 -4.79 -31.48 -41.21
C ILE A 654 -6.07 -30.75 -40.84
N VAL A 655 -6.51 -30.83 -39.58
CA VAL A 655 -7.75 -30.17 -39.13
C VAL A 655 -7.70 -28.65 -39.38
N LYS A 656 -6.60 -27.98 -38.99
CA LYS A 656 -6.45 -26.52 -39.18
C LYS A 656 -6.46 -26.14 -40.66
N ASN A 657 -5.80 -26.91 -41.52
CA ASN A 657 -5.77 -26.63 -42.95
C ASN A 657 -7.12 -26.87 -43.63
N LEU A 658 -7.84 -27.94 -43.27
CA LEU A 658 -9.19 -28.18 -43.79
C LEU A 658 -10.16 -27.10 -43.31
N GLN A 659 -10.08 -26.66 -42.05
CA GLN A 659 -10.87 -25.54 -41.54
C GLN A 659 -10.57 -24.24 -42.30
N ALA A 660 -9.29 -23.93 -42.54
CA ALA A 660 -8.89 -22.76 -43.32
C ALA A 660 -9.40 -22.83 -44.77
N PHE A 661 -9.34 -24.01 -45.39
CA PHE A 661 -9.89 -24.20 -46.73
C PHE A 661 -11.42 -24.06 -46.76
N ASN A 662 -12.13 -24.62 -45.77
CA ASN A 662 -13.57 -24.45 -45.64
C ASN A 662 -13.96 -22.97 -45.46
N ALA A 663 -13.20 -22.23 -44.67
CA ALA A 663 -13.39 -20.79 -44.51
C ALA A 663 -13.16 -20.03 -45.82
N ALA A 664 -12.18 -20.44 -46.63
CA ALA A 664 -11.95 -19.87 -47.96
C ALA A 664 -13.09 -20.20 -48.94
N VAL A 665 -13.63 -21.43 -48.91
CA VAL A 665 -14.80 -21.85 -49.71
C VAL A 665 -16.04 -21.01 -49.38
N LEU A 666 -16.26 -20.74 -48.09
CA LEU A 666 -17.39 -19.94 -47.63
C LEU A 666 -17.18 -18.43 -47.76
N GLY A 667 -15.94 -17.99 -48.00
CA GLY A 667 -15.57 -16.58 -48.09
C GLY A 667 -16.15 -15.90 -49.33
N ASN A 668 -16.45 -14.60 -49.23
CA ASN A 668 -16.97 -13.79 -50.33
C ASN A 668 -15.87 -13.33 -51.32
N VAL A 669 -14.78 -14.11 -51.46
CA VAL A 669 -13.65 -13.79 -52.32
C VAL A 669 -13.47 -14.93 -53.32
N PRO A 670 -13.65 -14.69 -54.63
CA PRO A 670 -13.51 -15.72 -55.63
C PRO A 670 -12.04 -16.15 -55.78
N LEU A 671 -11.81 -17.46 -55.87
CA LEU A 671 -10.49 -18.08 -55.97
C LEU A 671 -10.16 -18.58 -57.38
N PHE A 672 -11.19 -18.96 -58.13
CA PHE A 672 -11.10 -19.37 -59.53
C PHE A 672 -12.36 -18.97 -60.29
N GLN A 673 -12.31 -19.07 -61.61
CA GLN A 673 -13.45 -18.79 -62.49
C GLN A 673 -13.96 -20.03 -63.23
N ALA A 674 -15.26 -20.04 -63.48
CA ALA A 674 -15.98 -21.02 -64.30
C ALA A 674 -16.87 -20.29 -65.31
N GLU A 675 -16.96 -20.83 -66.53
CA GLU A 675 -17.65 -20.20 -67.64
C GLU A 675 -19.05 -20.81 -67.82
N ALA A 676 -20.06 -19.99 -68.07
CA ALA A 676 -21.37 -20.47 -68.53
C ALA A 676 -21.40 -20.46 -70.06
N ILE A 677 -21.70 -21.61 -70.66
CA ILE A 677 -21.79 -21.76 -72.12
C ILE A 677 -23.13 -22.39 -72.51
N LEU A 678 -23.59 -22.08 -73.73
CA LEU A 678 -24.72 -22.74 -74.36
C LEU A 678 -24.20 -23.89 -75.21
N SER A 679 -24.51 -25.14 -74.84
CA SER A 679 -24.08 -26.35 -75.55
C SER A 679 -25.25 -27.29 -75.75
N ALA A 680 -25.45 -27.78 -76.98
CA ALA A 680 -26.53 -28.73 -77.32
C ALA A 680 -27.92 -28.29 -76.79
N SER A 681 -28.25 -27.00 -76.92
CA SER A 681 -29.52 -26.38 -76.48
C SER A 681 -29.76 -26.34 -74.95
N GLU A 682 -28.73 -26.56 -74.15
CA GLU A 682 -28.75 -26.44 -72.69
C GLU A 682 -27.63 -25.51 -72.18
N ILE A 683 -27.90 -24.83 -71.05
CA ILE A 683 -26.93 -23.95 -70.39
C ILE A 683 -26.11 -24.81 -69.42
N ILE A 684 -24.81 -24.91 -69.66
CA ILE A 684 -23.90 -25.71 -68.83
C ILE A 684 -22.78 -24.85 -68.23
N LEU A 685 -22.36 -25.21 -67.02
CA LEU A 685 -21.15 -24.67 -66.40
C LEU A 685 -19.93 -25.44 -66.93
N GLN A 686 -18.86 -24.72 -67.29
CA GLN A 686 -17.59 -25.28 -67.73
C GLN A 686 -16.46 -24.85 -66.78
N PRO A 687 -15.80 -25.78 -66.06
CA PRO A 687 -16.12 -27.21 -65.96
C PRO A 687 -17.47 -27.47 -65.27
N GLN A 688 -18.04 -28.66 -65.47
CA GLN A 688 -19.34 -29.02 -64.88
C GLN A 688 -19.26 -29.01 -63.36
N GLY A 689 -20.37 -28.69 -62.68
CA GLY A 689 -20.43 -28.69 -61.21
C GLY A 689 -19.96 -30.01 -60.59
N SER A 690 -20.30 -31.15 -61.21
CA SER A 690 -19.85 -32.49 -60.78
C SER A 690 -18.34 -32.69 -60.91
N GLU A 691 -17.68 -32.03 -61.86
CA GLU A 691 -16.23 -32.04 -62.02
C GLU A 691 -15.57 -31.18 -60.94
N ILE A 692 -16.13 -30.00 -60.62
CA ILE A 692 -15.66 -29.14 -59.52
C ILE A 692 -15.78 -29.85 -58.17
N GLU A 693 -16.87 -30.57 -57.92
CA GLU A 693 -17.04 -31.40 -56.71
C GLU A 693 -15.97 -32.49 -56.63
N LYS A 694 -15.75 -33.24 -57.71
CA LYS A 694 -14.71 -34.28 -57.77
C LYS A 694 -13.32 -33.70 -57.49
N MET A 695 -12.99 -32.56 -58.09
CA MET A 695 -11.71 -31.87 -57.87
C MET A 695 -11.56 -31.39 -56.42
N THR A 696 -12.64 -30.90 -55.82
CA THR A 696 -12.66 -30.49 -54.41
C THR A 696 -12.43 -31.68 -53.48
N VAL A 697 -13.15 -32.79 -53.70
CA VAL A 697 -13.00 -34.03 -52.93
C VAL A 697 -11.57 -34.57 -53.06
N GLN A 698 -11.03 -34.60 -54.27
CA GLN A 698 -9.64 -35.01 -54.51
C GLN A 698 -8.65 -34.10 -53.76
N CYS A 699 -8.87 -32.78 -53.80
CA CYS A 699 -8.02 -31.81 -53.12
C CYS A 699 -8.01 -31.98 -51.58
N ILE A 700 -9.18 -32.33 -51.00
CA ILE A 700 -9.31 -32.67 -49.58
C ILE A 700 -8.57 -33.98 -49.27
N GLN A 701 -8.76 -35.01 -50.10
CA GLN A 701 -8.08 -36.30 -49.95
C GLN A 701 -6.57 -36.10 -50.01
N ASP A 702 -6.05 -35.44 -51.04
CA ASP A 702 -4.62 -35.13 -51.20
C ASP A 702 -4.04 -34.41 -49.97
N CYS A 703 -4.82 -33.53 -49.33
CA CYS A 703 -4.42 -32.86 -48.10
C CYS A 703 -4.22 -33.86 -46.95
N VAL A 704 -5.16 -34.78 -46.75
CA VAL A 704 -5.04 -35.83 -45.71
C VAL A 704 -3.90 -36.80 -46.06
N GLU A 705 -3.76 -37.15 -47.34
CA GLU A 705 -2.72 -38.06 -47.86
C GLU A 705 -1.29 -37.54 -47.67
N VAL A 706 -1.09 -36.23 -47.43
CA VAL A 706 0.21 -35.69 -47.00
C VAL A 706 0.80 -36.49 -45.83
N THR A 707 -0.05 -36.99 -44.92
CA THR A 707 0.37 -37.79 -43.76
C THR A 707 0.95 -39.16 -44.13
N LYS A 708 0.77 -39.66 -45.37
CA LYS A 708 1.40 -40.90 -45.87
C LYS A 708 2.92 -40.79 -45.94
N HIS A 709 3.45 -39.57 -46.13
CA HIS A 709 4.89 -39.32 -46.19
C HIS A 709 5.57 -39.34 -44.81
N PHE A 710 4.79 -39.38 -43.72
CA PHE A 710 5.30 -39.45 -42.35
C PHE A 710 5.21 -40.90 -41.89
N VAL A 711 6.31 -41.63 -42.07
CA VAL A 711 6.43 -43.05 -41.72
C VAL A 711 6.52 -43.22 -40.20
N ARG A 712 5.75 -44.15 -39.64
CA ARG A 712 5.80 -44.48 -38.21
C ARG A 712 7.12 -45.10 -37.81
N TRP A 713 7.44 -45.06 -36.53
CA TRP A 713 8.62 -45.74 -36.03
C TRP A 713 8.30 -47.18 -35.68
N MET A 714 9.32 -48.06 -35.73
CA MET A 714 9.15 -49.41 -35.19
C MET A 714 8.90 -49.29 -33.68
N HIS A 715 8.00 -50.14 -33.16
CA HIS A 715 7.56 -50.09 -31.78
C HIS A 715 8.73 -49.97 -30.80
N GLY A 716 8.71 -48.92 -29.97
CA GLY A 716 9.73 -48.68 -28.95
C GLY A 716 11.08 -48.20 -29.49
N THR A 717 11.14 -47.67 -30.71
CA THR A 717 12.36 -47.16 -31.36
C THR A 717 12.10 -45.79 -31.98
N CYS A 718 13.15 -45.10 -32.44
CA CYS A 718 13.03 -43.91 -33.29
C CYS A 718 13.43 -44.16 -34.75
N ILE A 719 13.29 -45.42 -35.21
CA ILE A 719 13.68 -45.84 -36.56
C ILE A 719 12.41 -46.02 -37.39
N ALA A 720 12.38 -45.36 -38.54
CA ALA A 720 11.28 -45.48 -39.49
C ALA A 720 11.04 -46.95 -39.88
N CYS A 721 9.77 -47.36 -39.87
CA CYS A 721 9.36 -48.69 -40.28
C CYS A 721 9.67 -48.88 -41.78
N PRO A 722 10.48 -49.88 -42.16
CA PRO A 722 10.73 -50.15 -43.58
C PRO A 722 9.44 -50.63 -44.25
N PRO A 723 9.28 -50.43 -45.57
CA PRO A 723 8.14 -50.95 -46.31
C PRO A 723 8.02 -52.48 -46.16
N GLN A 724 6.83 -52.98 -45.81
CA GLN A 724 6.60 -54.42 -45.61
C GLN A 724 5.83 -55.02 -46.79
N ARG A 725 6.24 -56.20 -47.27
CA ARG A 725 5.52 -56.94 -48.32
C ARG A 725 4.48 -57.84 -47.67
N VAL A 726 3.20 -57.61 -47.96
CA VAL A 726 2.08 -58.40 -47.40
C VAL A 726 1.61 -59.47 -48.39
N LYS A 727 1.73 -59.22 -49.71
CA LYS A 727 1.49 -60.15 -50.83
C LYS A 727 2.55 -59.94 -51.92
N GLU A 728 2.65 -60.84 -52.91
CA GLU A 728 3.70 -60.85 -53.95
C GLU A 728 3.87 -59.50 -54.67
N ASP A 729 2.81 -58.68 -54.78
CA ASP A 729 2.84 -57.36 -55.43
C ASP A 729 2.46 -56.16 -54.53
N GLU A 730 2.15 -56.35 -53.24
CA GLU A 730 1.69 -55.26 -52.36
C GLU A 730 2.70 -54.90 -51.26
N VAL A 731 3.29 -53.71 -51.38
CA VAL A 731 4.17 -53.09 -50.38
C VAL A 731 3.36 -52.12 -49.52
N VAL A 732 3.25 -52.41 -48.24
CA VAL A 732 2.55 -51.57 -47.25
C VAL A 732 3.56 -50.69 -46.50
N ILE A 733 3.32 -49.38 -46.50
CA ILE A 733 4.07 -48.39 -45.71
C ILE A 733 3.23 -48.00 -44.50
N PHE A 734 3.73 -48.31 -43.30
CA PHE A 734 3.12 -47.90 -42.04
C PHE A 734 3.37 -46.41 -41.80
N SER A 735 2.38 -45.58 -42.11
CA SER A 735 2.44 -44.12 -41.96
C SER A 735 1.41 -43.63 -40.94
N PHE A 736 1.48 -42.36 -40.55
CA PHE A 736 0.46 -41.76 -39.68
C PHE A 736 -0.92 -41.62 -40.36
N TYR A 737 -0.98 -41.77 -41.68
CA TYR A 737 -2.23 -41.66 -42.46
C TYR A 737 -3.34 -42.59 -41.98
N SER A 738 -3.03 -43.85 -41.64
CA SER A 738 -4.05 -44.83 -41.22
C SER A 738 -4.92 -44.36 -40.07
N ASP A 739 -4.32 -43.60 -39.15
CA ASP A 739 -4.97 -43.15 -37.92
C ASP A 739 -5.54 -41.73 -38.11
N VAL A 740 -4.80 -40.87 -38.82
CA VAL A 740 -5.25 -39.49 -39.08
C VAL A 740 -6.47 -39.46 -40.00
N SER A 741 -6.54 -40.32 -41.02
CA SER A 741 -7.67 -40.37 -41.95
C SER A 741 -8.97 -40.86 -41.29
N GLN A 742 -8.86 -41.65 -40.22
CA GLN A 742 -9.99 -42.16 -39.43
C GLN A 742 -10.37 -41.26 -38.26
N ASN A 743 -9.63 -40.17 -38.05
CA ASN A 743 -9.91 -39.26 -36.96
C ASN A 743 -11.25 -38.54 -37.20
N PRO A 744 -12.21 -38.57 -36.23
CA PRO A 744 -13.52 -37.93 -36.39
C PRO A 744 -13.46 -36.45 -36.77
N LEU A 745 -12.49 -35.70 -36.22
CA LEU A 745 -12.36 -34.28 -36.52
C LEU A 745 -11.95 -34.03 -37.98
N VAL A 746 -11.17 -34.93 -38.58
CA VAL A 746 -10.74 -34.81 -39.98
C VAL A 746 -11.89 -35.18 -40.91
N THR A 747 -12.61 -36.27 -40.62
CA THR A 747 -13.73 -36.73 -41.45
C THR A 747 -14.91 -35.75 -41.42
N GLU A 748 -15.24 -35.18 -40.26
CA GLU A 748 -16.28 -34.15 -40.13
C GLU A 748 -15.97 -32.90 -40.96
N GLN A 749 -14.72 -32.42 -40.95
CA GLN A 749 -14.33 -31.25 -41.76
C GLN A 749 -14.39 -31.55 -43.27
N ALA A 750 -13.94 -32.74 -43.70
CA ALA A 750 -14.00 -33.15 -45.10
C ALA A 750 -15.45 -33.21 -45.63
N VAL A 751 -16.37 -33.77 -44.84
CA VAL A 751 -17.80 -33.82 -45.17
C VAL A 751 -18.39 -32.42 -45.24
N LEU A 752 -18.08 -31.56 -44.27
CA LEU A 752 -18.60 -30.18 -44.22
C LEU A 752 -18.21 -29.36 -45.46
N ILE A 753 -16.94 -29.42 -45.88
CA ILE A 753 -16.47 -28.71 -47.09
C ILE A 753 -17.24 -29.19 -48.32
N THR A 754 -17.36 -30.52 -48.48
CA THR A 754 -18.06 -31.12 -49.63
C THR A 754 -19.53 -30.68 -49.69
N GLN A 755 -20.21 -30.67 -48.55
CA GLN A 755 -21.59 -30.19 -48.45
C GLN A 755 -21.73 -28.70 -48.79
N ASN A 756 -20.78 -27.87 -48.36
CA ASN A 756 -20.78 -26.43 -48.65
C ASN A 756 -20.58 -26.16 -50.14
N VAL A 757 -19.63 -26.85 -50.79
CA VAL A 757 -19.41 -26.73 -52.23
C VAL A 757 -20.65 -27.19 -53.02
N HIS A 758 -21.29 -28.29 -52.63
CA HIS A 758 -22.52 -28.77 -53.28
C HIS A 758 -23.67 -27.73 -53.19
N LYS A 759 -23.85 -27.11 -52.03
CA LYS A 759 -24.83 -26.03 -51.82
C LYS A 759 -24.54 -24.82 -52.70
N LEU A 760 -23.26 -24.42 -52.80
CA LEU A 760 -22.84 -23.31 -53.66
C LEU A 760 -23.10 -23.59 -55.14
N LEU A 761 -22.76 -24.79 -55.61
CA LEU A 761 -23.01 -25.16 -57.01
C LEU A 761 -24.51 -25.24 -57.32
N SER A 762 -25.33 -25.66 -56.33
CA SER A 762 -26.78 -25.60 -56.43
C SER A 762 -27.32 -24.15 -56.54
N SER A 763 -26.72 -23.21 -55.79
CA SER A 763 -27.03 -21.77 -55.89
C SER A 763 -26.69 -21.22 -57.28
N LEU A 764 -25.49 -21.55 -57.81
CA LEU A 764 -25.06 -21.17 -59.15
C LEU A 764 -25.99 -21.74 -60.23
N ASN A 765 -26.37 -23.02 -60.14
CA ASN A 765 -27.33 -23.62 -61.07
C ASN A 765 -28.71 -22.97 -61.00
N LYS A 766 -29.18 -22.57 -59.80
CA LYS A 766 -30.43 -21.81 -59.63
C LYS A 766 -30.34 -20.41 -60.24
N TYR A 767 -29.17 -19.80 -60.24
CA TYR A 767 -28.95 -18.53 -60.93
C TYR A 767 -28.92 -18.71 -62.46
N LEU A 768 -28.20 -19.73 -62.96
CA LEU A 768 -28.17 -20.06 -64.38
C LEU A 768 -29.55 -20.43 -64.93
N SER A 769 -30.43 -21.03 -64.14
CA SER A 769 -31.79 -21.37 -64.58
C SER A 769 -32.66 -20.14 -64.89
N GLN A 770 -32.31 -18.95 -64.41
CA GLN A 770 -32.99 -17.70 -64.77
C GLN A 770 -32.80 -17.35 -66.25
N TRP A 771 -31.70 -17.80 -66.85
CA TRP A 771 -31.42 -17.62 -68.28
C TRP A 771 -32.28 -18.54 -69.16
N ASN A 772 -32.98 -19.53 -68.59
CA ASN A 772 -33.93 -20.36 -69.33
C ASN A 772 -35.13 -19.57 -69.87
N ARG A 773 -35.36 -18.32 -69.43
CA ARG A 773 -36.37 -17.45 -70.08
C ARG A 773 -36.08 -17.19 -71.56
N TYR A 774 -34.80 -17.29 -71.96
CA TYR A 774 -34.36 -17.16 -73.35
C TYR A 774 -34.31 -18.49 -74.11
N GLN A 775 -34.67 -19.60 -73.45
CA GLN A 775 -34.63 -20.95 -74.00
C GLN A 775 -35.34 -21.15 -75.36
N PRO A 776 -36.47 -20.47 -75.66
CA PRO A 776 -37.09 -20.56 -76.98
C PRO A 776 -36.16 -20.20 -78.15
N LEU A 777 -35.14 -19.35 -77.94
CA LEU A 777 -34.23 -18.89 -78.98
C LEU A 777 -33.38 -19.99 -79.62
N TRP A 778 -33.09 -21.08 -78.88
CA TRP A 778 -32.19 -22.15 -79.32
C TRP A 778 -32.78 -23.55 -79.19
N LYS A 779 -34.00 -23.68 -78.66
CA LYS A 779 -34.76 -24.94 -78.67
C LYS A 779 -35.71 -25.06 -79.85
N LEU A 780 -36.23 -23.95 -80.36
CA LEU A 780 -37.12 -23.97 -81.51
C LEU A 780 -36.32 -24.13 -82.81
N ASP A 781 -36.81 -24.97 -83.70
CA ASP A 781 -36.26 -25.10 -85.05
C ASP A 781 -36.60 -23.83 -85.84
N LYS A 782 -35.55 -23.08 -86.21
CA LYS A 782 -35.69 -21.80 -86.93
C LYS A 782 -36.43 -21.98 -88.26
N GLY A 783 -36.20 -23.09 -88.97
CA GLY A 783 -36.85 -23.37 -90.25
C GLY A 783 -38.34 -23.63 -90.07
N GLN A 784 -38.72 -24.52 -89.17
CA GLN A 784 -40.12 -24.89 -88.95
C GLN A 784 -40.98 -23.72 -88.49
N VAL A 785 -40.46 -22.86 -87.61
CA VAL A 785 -41.21 -21.68 -87.12
C VAL A 785 -41.39 -20.65 -88.23
N VAL A 786 -40.34 -20.40 -89.03
CA VAL A 786 -40.38 -19.46 -90.15
C VAL A 786 -41.30 -19.97 -91.26
N GLU A 787 -41.28 -21.26 -91.59
CA GLU A 787 -42.18 -21.89 -92.58
C GLU A 787 -43.65 -21.83 -92.14
N LYS A 788 -43.93 -22.11 -90.87
CA LYS A 788 -45.28 -22.00 -90.33
C LYS A 788 -45.79 -20.56 -90.39
N LEU A 789 -44.94 -19.60 -90.04
CA LEU A 789 -45.27 -18.17 -90.14
C LEU A 789 -45.50 -17.74 -91.60
N ALA A 790 -44.71 -18.24 -92.55
CA ALA A 790 -44.89 -18.00 -93.98
C ALA A 790 -46.25 -18.51 -94.48
N ALA A 791 -46.69 -19.69 -94.02
CA ALA A 791 -47.96 -20.29 -94.40
C ALA A 791 -49.19 -19.48 -93.89
N GLU A 792 -49.06 -18.76 -92.78
CA GLU A 792 -50.14 -17.98 -92.16
C GLU A 792 -50.36 -16.60 -92.81
N LYS A 793 -49.50 -16.17 -93.75
CA LYS A 793 -49.52 -14.84 -94.40
C LYS A 793 -49.66 -13.68 -93.40
N PRO A 794 -48.64 -13.43 -92.57
CA PRO A 794 -48.71 -12.47 -91.48
C PRO A 794 -48.76 -11.02 -92.01
N THR A 795 -49.41 -10.14 -91.25
CA THR A 795 -49.37 -8.69 -91.52
C THR A 795 -47.99 -8.08 -91.22
N CYS A 796 -47.68 -6.93 -91.79
CA CYS A 796 -46.47 -6.17 -91.46
C CYS A 796 -46.37 -5.84 -89.95
N VAL A 797 -47.50 -5.63 -89.27
CA VAL A 797 -47.55 -5.36 -87.81
C VAL A 797 -47.10 -6.58 -87.01
N THR A 798 -47.49 -7.79 -87.44
CA THR A 798 -47.04 -9.03 -86.79
C THR A 798 -45.53 -9.26 -86.98
N PHE A 799 -44.97 -8.93 -88.15
CA PHE A 799 -43.52 -8.97 -88.35
C PHE A 799 -42.77 -7.94 -87.51
N ASP A 800 -43.28 -6.69 -87.42
CA ASP A 800 -42.66 -5.64 -86.58
C ASP A 800 -42.65 -6.05 -85.10
N ASN A 801 -43.75 -6.60 -84.59
CA ASN A 801 -43.82 -7.09 -83.20
C ASN A 801 -42.78 -8.20 -82.92
N GLU A 802 -42.65 -9.20 -83.80
CA GLU A 802 -41.67 -10.29 -83.66
C GLU A 802 -40.21 -9.79 -83.79
N LEU A 803 -39.93 -8.93 -84.78
CA LEU A 803 -38.59 -8.35 -84.97
C LEU A 803 -38.20 -7.48 -83.76
N GLN A 804 -39.11 -6.62 -83.27
CA GLN A 804 -38.87 -5.82 -82.08
C GLN A 804 -38.62 -6.68 -80.84
N PHE A 805 -39.31 -7.81 -80.69
CA PHE A 805 -39.07 -8.75 -79.60
C PHE A 805 -37.62 -9.25 -79.60
N TYR A 806 -37.13 -9.82 -80.72
CA TYR A 806 -35.76 -10.36 -80.79
C TYR A 806 -34.68 -9.27 -80.71
N VAL A 807 -34.91 -8.07 -81.27
CA VAL A 807 -33.99 -6.93 -81.11
C VAL A 807 -33.90 -6.49 -79.65
N LYS A 808 -35.04 -6.38 -78.94
CA LYS A 808 -35.07 -6.06 -77.52
C LYS A 808 -34.31 -7.11 -76.69
N VAL A 809 -34.49 -8.40 -76.98
CA VAL A 809 -33.75 -9.48 -76.31
C VAL A 809 -32.24 -9.36 -76.56
N ALA A 810 -31.81 -9.09 -77.79
CA ALA A 810 -30.39 -8.91 -78.13
C ALA A 810 -29.74 -7.70 -77.43
N GLN A 811 -30.53 -6.66 -77.12
CA GLN A 811 -30.10 -5.48 -76.35
C GLN A 811 -30.11 -5.76 -74.84
N GLU A 812 -31.16 -6.40 -74.31
CA GLU A 812 -31.30 -6.73 -72.89
C GLU A 812 -30.12 -7.57 -72.39
N VAL A 813 -29.69 -8.55 -73.18
CA VAL A 813 -28.58 -9.45 -72.83
C VAL A 813 -27.24 -8.70 -72.71
N THR A 814 -27.02 -7.62 -73.47
CA THR A 814 -25.79 -6.80 -73.36
C THR A 814 -25.75 -5.91 -72.12
N GLN A 815 -26.91 -5.65 -71.52
CA GLN A 815 -27.03 -4.84 -70.31
C GLN A 815 -26.95 -5.69 -69.03
N GLN A 816 -27.02 -7.02 -69.15
CA GLN A 816 -26.86 -7.94 -68.03
C GLN A 816 -25.40 -7.94 -67.52
N PRO A 817 -25.16 -8.04 -66.20
CA PRO A 817 -23.82 -8.20 -65.67
C PRO A 817 -23.18 -9.51 -66.18
N LEU A 818 -22.00 -9.40 -66.80
CA LEU A 818 -21.30 -10.54 -67.40
C LEU A 818 -20.48 -11.37 -66.41
N ILE A 819 -20.37 -10.90 -65.16
CA ILE A 819 -19.64 -11.55 -64.08
C ILE A 819 -20.54 -11.60 -62.86
N LYS A 820 -20.60 -12.78 -62.23
CA LYS A 820 -21.25 -12.97 -60.93
C LYS A 820 -20.30 -13.73 -60.02
N ASP A 821 -19.97 -13.15 -58.87
CA ASP A 821 -19.19 -13.83 -57.84
C ASP A 821 -20.13 -14.54 -56.87
N GLU A 822 -19.92 -15.84 -56.68
CA GLU A 822 -20.62 -16.65 -55.69
C GLU A 822 -19.55 -17.33 -54.81
N GLN A 823 -19.30 -16.74 -53.64
CA GLN A 823 -18.24 -17.13 -52.71
C GLN A 823 -16.89 -17.34 -53.43
N PHE A 824 -16.29 -18.53 -53.34
CA PHE A 824 -15.01 -18.85 -53.94
C PHE A 824 -15.01 -19.09 -55.46
N ILE A 825 -16.17 -19.03 -56.14
CA ILE A 825 -16.28 -19.22 -57.60
C ILE A 825 -16.78 -17.93 -58.28
N ARG A 826 -16.01 -17.46 -59.28
CA ARG A 826 -16.46 -16.41 -60.22
C ARG A 826 -17.12 -17.05 -61.44
N LEU A 827 -18.39 -16.74 -61.68
CA LEU A 827 -19.13 -17.16 -62.86
C LEU A 827 -18.96 -16.14 -63.98
N GLN A 828 -18.37 -16.56 -65.11
CA GLN A 828 -18.29 -15.76 -66.33
C GLN A 828 -19.46 -16.08 -67.27
N LEU A 829 -20.31 -15.08 -67.53
CA LEU A 829 -21.50 -15.17 -68.38
C LEU A 829 -21.27 -14.63 -69.79
N ALA A 830 -20.11 -14.02 -70.08
CA ALA A 830 -19.80 -13.43 -71.38
C ALA A 830 -20.00 -14.42 -72.56
N PRO A 831 -19.54 -15.68 -72.50
CA PRO A 831 -19.78 -16.65 -73.58
C PRO A 831 -21.28 -16.96 -73.78
N LEU A 832 -22.02 -17.18 -72.68
CA LEU A 832 -23.47 -17.42 -72.72
C LEU A 832 -24.23 -16.21 -73.29
N ALA A 833 -23.93 -15.00 -72.83
CA ALA A 833 -24.54 -13.77 -73.29
C ALA A 833 -24.29 -13.56 -74.80
N SER A 834 -23.06 -13.80 -75.27
CA SER A 834 -22.74 -13.73 -76.70
C SER A 834 -23.55 -14.75 -77.51
N ALA A 835 -23.66 -16.00 -77.05
CA ALA A 835 -24.43 -17.04 -77.74
C ALA A 835 -25.94 -16.73 -77.79
N VAL A 836 -26.51 -16.16 -76.72
CA VAL A 836 -27.91 -15.71 -76.69
C VAL A 836 -28.11 -14.55 -77.68
N GLN A 837 -27.19 -13.59 -77.70
CA GLN A 837 -27.23 -12.44 -78.62
C GLN A 837 -27.12 -12.86 -80.09
N GLU A 838 -26.19 -13.76 -80.42
CA GLU A 838 -26.04 -14.30 -81.77
C GLU A 838 -27.30 -15.05 -82.23
N ASN A 839 -27.91 -15.84 -81.34
CA ASN A 839 -29.16 -16.53 -81.66
C ASN A 839 -30.31 -15.55 -81.94
N ALA A 840 -30.48 -14.52 -81.11
CA ALA A 840 -31.49 -13.48 -81.31
C ALA A 840 -31.27 -12.71 -82.63
N ARG A 841 -30.02 -12.33 -82.94
CA ARG A 841 -29.67 -11.69 -84.23
C ARG A 841 -29.94 -12.62 -85.42
N GLY A 842 -29.69 -13.92 -85.26
CA GLY A 842 -30.04 -14.92 -86.26
C GLY A 842 -31.54 -15.01 -86.54
N TRP A 843 -32.39 -14.93 -85.50
CA TRP A 843 -33.85 -14.85 -85.67
C TRP A 843 -34.29 -13.59 -86.41
N VAL A 844 -33.72 -12.42 -86.07
CA VAL A 844 -33.97 -11.16 -86.78
C VAL A 844 -33.62 -11.27 -88.26
N ALA A 845 -32.47 -11.88 -88.60
CA ALA A 845 -32.05 -12.06 -89.98
C ALA A 845 -32.98 -13.00 -90.77
N SER A 846 -33.39 -14.13 -90.19
CA SER A 846 -34.30 -15.08 -90.85
C SER A 846 -35.70 -14.50 -91.06
N LEU A 847 -36.27 -13.85 -90.04
CA LEU A 847 -37.57 -13.19 -90.16
C LEU A 847 -37.53 -12.00 -91.13
N GLY A 848 -36.45 -11.22 -91.11
CA GLY A 848 -36.22 -10.14 -92.07
C GLY A 848 -36.12 -10.63 -93.52
N LYS A 849 -35.50 -11.80 -93.74
CA LYS A 849 -35.45 -12.44 -95.05
C LYS A 849 -36.84 -12.87 -95.52
N LEU A 850 -37.64 -13.52 -94.65
CA LEU A 850 -39.01 -13.93 -94.98
C LEU A 850 -39.90 -12.72 -95.30
N LEU A 851 -39.82 -11.65 -94.51
CA LEU A 851 -40.55 -10.39 -94.78
C LEU A 851 -40.18 -9.80 -96.15
N ASN A 852 -38.89 -9.81 -96.50
CA ASN A 852 -38.42 -9.31 -97.79
C ASN A 852 -38.91 -10.19 -98.96
N GLU A 853 -38.93 -11.51 -98.79
CA GLU A 853 -39.47 -12.43 -99.80
C GLU A 853 -40.98 -12.21 -99.99
N SER A 854 -41.76 -12.12 -98.91
CA SER A 854 -43.20 -11.83 -98.96
C SER A 854 -43.49 -10.47 -99.59
N ALA A 855 -42.77 -9.41 -99.21
CA ALA A 855 -42.94 -8.08 -99.77
C ALA A 855 -42.57 -8.04 -101.27
N ARG A 856 -41.56 -8.81 -101.67
CA ARG A 856 -41.16 -8.94 -103.08
C ARG A 856 -42.23 -9.65 -103.91
N GLU A 857 -42.83 -10.71 -103.38
CA GLU A 857 -43.97 -11.41 -104.02
C GLU A 857 -45.20 -10.50 -104.15
N GLU A 858 -45.57 -9.76 -103.11
CA GLU A 858 -46.66 -8.78 -103.17
C GLU A 858 -46.37 -7.67 -104.18
N LEU A 859 -45.13 -7.17 -104.24
CA LEU A 859 -44.72 -6.13 -105.19
C LEU A 859 -44.77 -6.64 -106.64
N PHE A 860 -44.33 -7.87 -106.89
CA PHE A 860 -44.46 -8.50 -108.22
C PHE A 860 -45.94 -8.70 -108.59
N SER A 861 -46.78 -9.16 -107.66
CA SER A 861 -48.23 -9.29 -107.89
C SER A 861 -48.89 -7.94 -108.20
N LEU A 862 -48.52 -6.88 -107.46
CA LEU A 862 -49.02 -5.52 -107.71
C LEU A 862 -48.51 -4.98 -109.05
N GLN A 863 -47.25 -5.27 -109.41
CA GLN A 863 -46.69 -4.90 -110.71
C GLN A 863 -47.46 -5.60 -111.85
N GLU A 864 -47.75 -6.89 -111.73
CA GLU A 864 -48.58 -7.63 -112.69
C GLU A 864 -50.01 -7.06 -112.76
N GLU A 865 -50.63 -6.71 -111.62
CA GLU A 865 -51.95 -6.07 -111.61
C GLU A 865 -51.95 -4.68 -112.25
N ILE A 866 -50.91 -3.87 -112.05
CA ILE A 866 -50.75 -2.55 -112.68
C ILE A 866 -50.51 -2.72 -114.19
N GLU A 867 -49.68 -3.68 -114.60
CA GLU A 867 -49.44 -3.99 -116.01
C GLU A 867 -50.75 -4.44 -116.70
N VAL A 868 -51.50 -5.37 -116.10
CA VAL A 868 -52.80 -5.84 -116.61
C VAL A 868 -53.87 -4.75 -116.56
N GLY A 869 -53.90 -3.93 -115.50
CA GLY A 869 -54.80 -2.79 -115.35
C GLY A 869 -54.56 -1.72 -116.41
N ALA A 870 -53.29 -1.44 -116.74
CA ALA A 870 -52.91 -0.55 -117.84
C ALA A 870 -53.33 -1.10 -119.21
N PHE A 871 -53.38 -2.43 -119.39
CA PHE A 871 -53.94 -3.07 -120.59
C PHE A 871 -55.48 -3.09 -120.65
N SER A 872 -56.19 -2.77 -119.56
CA SER A 872 -57.66 -2.67 -119.54
C SER A 872 -58.21 -1.25 -119.77
N CYS A 873 -57.33 -0.23 -119.87
CA CYS A 873 -57.69 1.15 -120.16
C CYS A 873 -57.16 1.66 -121.52
N TYR A 874 -56.82 0.74 -122.45
CA TYR A 874 -56.54 1.05 -123.86
C TYR A 874 -57.45 0.28 -124.81
#